data_AF-A0A2A9NJR7-F1
#
_entry.id   AF-A0A2A9NJR7-F1
#
_cell.length_a   1.000
_cell.length_b   1.000
_cell.length_c   1.000
_cell.angle_alpha   90.00
_cell.angle_beta   90.00
_cell.angle_gamma   90.00
#
_symmetry.space_group_name_H-M   'P 1'
#
loop_
_entity.id
_entity.type
_entity.pdbx_description
1 polymer ?
#
loop_
_entity_poly.entity_id
_entity_poly.type
_entity_poly.pdbx_seq_one_letter_code
_entity_poly.pdbx_strand_id
1 'polypeptide(L)'
;MEEGVMNLRRSSRPFRIPFILFCGLMVLLIGGWAFFVYTSIRPVPLPDYLAIKARDNPLTKAMIVTLIATALSMFSSFLLTQAICYALTIYLTRRELTLFGFSAGVVVANKGFILNRKHLRWTFFTLFLLVVLGAQTAGWTTLLTPTDILVPYPIAGVELDMTSVTYLSQFQASVTGEWSLDPSKQPDTQISAMPSVIMSGDQSTRARFQLPSTLSFNNFSYIGSTGGILPANLNPITNVVPFSAFLPINTRLLKPLTHHPQGFQKSYNVTQQGFTANVTCQQRQLDAQTVPALQVQQNTTVQVSSFVITNVIFGCNGTTTTLSITNKGEPNFVLAFVCPPTAFASEYDVVFIGRGRLYNFLGTSVCTVDPKVVTVNVNYQGSTSSPSFPNTITVSDPLNEKPAPEVGLATLAMLVRETFVAQTETFNFVGNVLSSFYYSRENERNIVNDILESFIKGTLEFGATLLRTSYTRRSTIDSQLGTDPLTQQDLKRTTGTYHVQTIGWSPTFDTAQHVVLLAPSVIIFIALFMLTSMCVSRVRSDGEFVTDTNHMPHIFDPQLPEKTDHLLSPSSPSSDPQEPASYSLARSFNPTDVLHILESTTLRPNFEGNMERYGEDVVVRLEENGKLSFSHSSRVSNRASVASKHRSSVLSSESMRKVSNE
;
A
#
# COMPACT_ATOMS: atom_id res chain seq x y z
N MET A 1 45.92 -66.00 -39.30
CA MET A 1 46.48 -65.09 -38.27
C MET A 1 46.59 -63.74 -38.96
N GLU A 2 45.48 -63.02 -39.03
CA GLU A 2 45.38 -61.70 -39.66
C GLU A 2 45.61 -60.64 -38.58
N GLU A 3 46.63 -59.81 -38.77
CA GLU A 3 46.86 -58.59 -37.99
C GLU A 3 45.79 -57.55 -38.37
N GLY A 4 44.77 -57.43 -37.52
CA GLY A 4 43.82 -56.33 -37.55
C GLY A 4 44.47 -55.04 -37.10
N VAL A 5 45.09 -54.31 -38.03
CA VAL A 5 45.50 -52.91 -37.84
C VAL A 5 44.24 -52.07 -37.68
N MET A 6 43.81 -51.92 -36.43
CA MET A 6 42.70 -51.08 -36.04
C MET A 6 43.12 -49.62 -36.22
N ASN A 7 42.88 -49.07 -37.41
CA ASN A 7 42.99 -47.65 -37.71
C ASN A 7 42.01 -46.89 -36.79
N LEU A 8 42.47 -46.52 -35.60
CA LEU A 8 41.83 -45.54 -34.71
C LEU A 8 41.80 -44.21 -35.45
N ARG A 9 40.75 -44.04 -36.26
CA ARG A 9 40.39 -42.82 -36.96
C ARG A 9 40.42 -41.69 -35.94
N ARG A 10 41.52 -40.94 -35.91
CA ARG A 10 41.80 -39.83 -35.00
C ARG A 10 40.71 -38.78 -35.23
N SER A 11 39.65 -38.91 -34.44
CA SER A 11 38.42 -38.13 -34.57
C SER A 11 38.78 -36.66 -34.38
N SER A 12 38.66 -35.88 -35.45
CA SER A 12 38.86 -34.43 -35.52
C SER A 12 37.83 -33.62 -34.70
N ARG A 13 37.30 -34.20 -33.62
CA ARG A 13 36.29 -33.61 -32.75
C ARG A 13 36.79 -33.13 -31.38
N PRO A 14 38.08 -32.87 -31.09
CA PRO A 14 38.46 -32.39 -29.76
C PRO A 14 37.79 -31.05 -29.44
N PHE A 15 37.54 -30.20 -30.43
CA PHE A 15 36.94 -28.88 -30.21
C PHE A 15 35.43 -28.86 -29.89
N ARG A 16 34.67 -29.91 -30.20
CA ARG A 16 33.20 -29.85 -30.10
C ARG A 16 32.69 -29.88 -28.66
N ILE A 17 33.31 -30.69 -27.81
CA ILE A 17 32.91 -30.88 -26.41
C ILE A 17 33.07 -29.59 -25.57
N PRO A 18 34.24 -28.92 -25.53
CA PRO A 18 34.40 -27.70 -24.73
C PRO A 18 33.50 -26.56 -25.22
N PHE A 19 33.23 -26.50 -26.52
CA PHE A 19 32.29 -25.53 -27.08
C PHE A 19 30.86 -25.78 -26.60
N ILE A 20 30.38 -27.04 -26.61
CA ILE A 20 29.04 -27.39 -26.10
C ILE A 20 28.91 -27.04 -24.61
N LEU A 21 29.93 -27.35 -23.80
CA LEU A 21 29.94 -27.02 -22.37
C LEU A 21 29.87 -25.51 -22.11
N PHE A 22 30.66 -24.74 -22.87
CA PHE A 22 30.65 -23.28 -22.81
C PHE A 22 29.31 -22.69 -23.22
N CYS A 23 28.76 -23.13 -24.36
CA CYS A 23 27.46 -22.69 -24.84
C CYS A 23 26.34 -23.03 -23.84
N GLY A 24 26.36 -24.23 -23.23
CA GLY A 24 25.37 -24.62 -22.23
C GLY A 24 25.35 -23.69 -21.02
N LEU A 25 26.53 -23.35 -20.47
CA LEU A 25 26.62 -22.43 -19.33
C LEU A 25 26.29 -20.98 -19.72
N MET A 26 26.70 -20.56 -20.92
CA MET A 26 26.33 -19.24 -21.46
C MET A 26 24.83 -19.07 -21.56
N VAL A 27 24.10 -20.08 -22.06
CA VAL A 27 22.65 -20.03 -22.16
C VAL A 27 22.00 -19.88 -20.78
N LEU A 28 22.50 -20.58 -19.75
CA LEU A 28 22.01 -20.42 -18.38
C LEU A 28 22.27 -19.02 -17.83
N LEU A 29 23.49 -18.50 -18.01
CA LEU A 29 23.87 -17.18 -17.54
C LEU A 29 23.05 -16.08 -18.23
N ILE A 30 22.98 -16.12 -19.57
CA ILE A 30 22.20 -15.18 -20.37
C ILE A 30 20.72 -15.28 -19.98
N GLY A 31 20.18 -16.49 -19.79
CA GLY A 31 18.80 -16.68 -19.35
C GLY A 31 18.52 -16.07 -17.98
N GLY A 32 19.39 -16.30 -16.99
CA GLY A 32 19.26 -15.73 -15.65
C GLY A 32 19.35 -14.21 -15.64
N TRP A 33 20.35 -13.64 -16.33
CA TRP A 33 20.51 -12.19 -16.44
C TRP A 33 19.43 -11.52 -17.27
N ALA A 34 19.02 -12.12 -18.39
CA ALA A 34 17.91 -11.60 -19.20
C ALA A 34 16.62 -11.59 -18.39
N PHE A 35 16.33 -12.65 -17.64
CA PHE A 35 15.18 -12.71 -16.74
C PHE A 35 15.27 -11.64 -15.65
N PHE A 36 16.43 -11.48 -15.01
CA PHE A 36 16.67 -10.45 -14.00
C PHE A 36 16.46 -9.03 -14.56
N VAL A 37 17.10 -8.71 -15.69
CA VAL A 37 16.98 -7.40 -16.33
C VAL A 37 15.54 -7.14 -16.78
N TYR A 38 14.88 -8.15 -17.36
CA TYR A 38 13.50 -8.03 -17.82
C TYR A 38 12.54 -7.74 -16.66
N THR A 39 12.63 -8.52 -15.58
CA THR A 39 11.82 -8.33 -14.37
C THR A 39 12.18 -7.05 -13.61
N SER A 40 13.43 -6.58 -13.75
CA SER A 40 13.88 -5.32 -13.16
C SER A 40 13.30 -4.08 -13.84
N ILE A 41 13.12 -4.13 -15.16
CA ILE A 41 12.57 -3.01 -15.93
C ILE A 41 11.04 -2.98 -15.83
N ARG A 42 10.38 -4.14 -15.78
CA ARG A 42 8.91 -4.24 -15.73
C ARG A 42 8.46 -5.31 -14.75
N PRO A 43 7.50 -5.02 -13.86
CA PRO A 43 6.88 -6.04 -13.04
C PRO A 43 6.20 -7.07 -13.94
N VAL A 44 6.49 -8.35 -13.70
CA VAL A 44 5.91 -9.48 -14.44
C VAL A 44 4.95 -10.21 -13.51
N PRO A 45 3.63 -9.97 -13.61
CA PRO A 45 2.65 -10.68 -12.80
C PRO A 45 2.51 -12.14 -13.25
N LEU A 46 2.27 -13.04 -12.30
CA LEU A 46 1.79 -14.38 -12.62
C LEU A 46 0.37 -14.32 -13.18
N PRO A 47 -0.04 -15.29 -14.02
CA PRO A 47 -1.44 -15.50 -14.35
C PRO A 47 -2.31 -15.61 -13.09
N ASP A 48 -3.50 -15.01 -13.10
CA ASP A 48 -4.34 -14.85 -11.91
C ASP A 48 -4.59 -16.17 -11.15
N TYR A 49 -4.83 -17.27 -11.86
CA TYR A 49 -4.98 -18.60 -11.25
C TYR A 49 -3.73 -19.05 -10.47
N LEU A 50 -2.53 -18.83 -11.02
CA LEU A 50 -1.27 -19.19 -10.37
C LEU A 50 -0.95 -18.24 -9.22
N ALA A 51 -1.26 -16.95 -9.34
CA ALA A 51 -1.10 -15.99 -8.25
C ALA A 51 -1.97 -16.38 -7.04
N ILE A 52 -3.25 -16.73 -7.27
CA ILE A 52 -4.15 -17.21 -6.21
C ILE A 52 -3.59 -18.48 -5.57
N LYS A 53 -3.22 -19.49 -6.39
CA LYS A 53 -2.68 -20.76 -5.87
C LYS A 53 -1.37 -20.56 -5.08
N ALA A 54 -0.51 -19.67 -5.55
CA ALA A 54 0.77 -19.34 -4.92
C ALA A 54 0.59 -18.60 -3.58
N ARG A 55 -0.44 -17.75 -3.46
CA ARG A 55 -0.82 -17.08 -2.21
C ARG A 55 -1.35 -18.08 -1.20
N ASP A 56 -2.27 -18.95 -1.64
CA ASP A 56 -2.96 -19.89 -0.76
C ASP A 56 -2.03 -21.03 -0.31
N ASN A 57 -0.93 -21.30 -1.04
CA ASN A 57 0.02 -22.39 -0.76
C ASN A 57 1.50 -21.91 -0.84
N PRO A 58 1.96 -21.08 0.12
CA PRO A 58 3.31 -20.52 0.07
C PRO A 58 4.41 -21.59 0.19
N LEU A 59 4.16 -22.67 0.93
CA LEU A 59 5.09 -23.80 1.07
C LEU A 59 5.27 -24.57 -0.25
N THR A 60 4.17 -24.88 -0.93
CA THR A 60 4.20 -25.56 -2.23
C THR A 60 4.93 -24.70 -3.27
N LYS A 61 4.68 -23.39 -3.27
CA LYS A 61 5.40 -22.42 -4.10
C LYS A 61 6.91 -22.50 -3.85
N ALA A 62 7.34 -22.39 -2.59
CA ALA A 62 8.76 -22.42 -2.23
C ALA A 62 9.42 -23.75 -2.62
N MET A 63 8.73 -24.88 -2.40
CA MET A 63 9.22 -26.21 -2.76
C MET A 63 9.43 -26.35 -4.28
N ILE A 64 8.46 -25.96 -5.10
CA ILE A 64 8.55 -26.04 -6.57
C ILE A 64 9.71 -25.18 -7.07
N VAL A 65 9.80 -23.93 -6.61
CA VAL A 65 10.87 -23.02 -7.03
C VAL A 65 12.24 -23.55 -6.61
N THR A 66 12.38 -24.05 -5.37
CA THR A 66 13.63 -24.63 -4.87
C THR A 66 14.03 -25.87 -5.67
N LEU A 67 13.08 -26.72 -6.06
CA LEU A 67 13.33 -27.90 -6.90
C LEU A 67 13.90 -27.49 -8.27
N ILE A 68 13.28 -26.51 -8.93
CA ILE A 68 13.75 -25.98 -10.22
C ILE A 68 15.15 -25.36 -10.07
N ALA A 69 15.34 -24.52 -9.04
CA ALA A 69 16.62 -23.89 -8.75
C ALA A 69 17.73 -24.92 -8.47
N THR A 70 17.41 -26.00 -7.75
CA THR A 70 18.35 -27.09 -7.47
C THR A 70 18.69 -27.84 -8.76
N ALA A 71 17.71 -28.09 -9.64
CA ALA A 71 17.95 -28.71 -10.95
C ALA A 71 18.88 -27.86 -11.83
N LEU A 72 18.66 -26.54 -11.87
CA LEU A 72 19.52 -25.59 -12.60
C LEU A 72 20.94 -25.54 -12.01
N SER A 73 21.07 -25.51 -10.68
CA SER A 73 22.37 -25.56 -10.01
C SER A 73 23.09 -26.89 -10.24
N MET A 74 22.39 -28.03 -10.18
CA MET A 74 22.95 -29.35 -10.50
C MET A 74 23.44 -29.41 -11.94
N PHE A 75 22.66 -28.88 -12.89
CA PHE A 75 23.04 -28.83 -14.29
C PHE A 75 24.26 -27.93 -14.53
N SER A 76 24.32 -26.74 -13.92
CA SER A 76 25.49 -25.86 -13.97
C SER A 76 26.73 -26.53 -13.36
N SER A 77 26.58 -27.18 -12.21
CA SER A 77 27.64 -27.95 -11.55
C SER A 77 28.14 -29.10 -12.43
N PHE A 78 27.24 -29.82 -13.09
CA PHE A 78 27.59 -30.91 -14.00
C PHE A 78 28.43 -30.41 -15.18
N LEU A 79 28.01 -29.31 -15.82
CA LEU A 79 28.78 -28.70 -16.91
C LEU A 79 30.18 -28.26 -16.47
N LEU A 80 30.29 -27.70 -15.25
CA LEU A 80 31.58 -27.33 -14.67
C LEU A 80 32.46 -28.55 -14.40
N THR A 81 31.91 -29.62 -13.79
CA THR A 81 32.64 -30.87 -13.56
C THR A 81 33.15 -31.47 -14.87
N GLN A 82 32.32 -31.52 -15.91
CA GLN A 82 32.73 -32.02 -17.22
C GLN A 82 33.84 -31.15 -17.85
N ALA A 83 33.75 -29.83 -17.70
CA ALA A 83 34.77 -28.91 -18.19
C ALA A 83 36.12 -29.12 -17.47
N ILE A 84 36.11 -29.35 -16.16
CA ILE A 84 37.30 -29.65 -15.37
C ILE A 84 37.91 -31.00 -15.79
N CYS A 85 37.12 -32.06 -15.89
CA CYS A 85 37.58 -33.38 -16.32
C CYS A 85 38.20 -33.33 -17.72
N TYR A 86 37.57 -32.60 -18.64
CA TYR A 86 38.07 -32.41 -19.99
C TYR A 86 39.40 -31.64 -19.99
N ALA A 87 39.50 -30.55 -19.22
CA ALA A 87 40.73 -29.80 -19.05
C ALA A 87 41.85 -30.70 -18.49
N LEU A 88 41.58 -31.47 -17.42
CA LEU A 88 42.56 -32.40 -16.84
C LEU A 88 43.05 -33.43 -17.86
N THR A 89 42.16 -33.96 -18.69
CA THR A 89 42.51 -34.95 -19.73
C THR A 89 43.43 -34.36 -20.79
N ILE A 90 43.14 -33.15 -21.29
CA ILE A 90 44.04 -32.45 -22.22
C ILE A 90 45.39 -32.20 -21.57
N TYR A 91 45.38 -31.75 -20.33
CA TYR A 91 46.62 -31.40 -19.67
C TYR A 91 47.49 -32.64 -19.40
N LEU A 92 46.92 -33.75 -18.92
CA LEU A 92 47.66 -35.02 -18.74
C LEU A 92 48.28 -35.54 -20.03
N THR A 93 47.60 -35.34 -21.16
CA THR A 93 48.07 -35.81 -22.47
C THR A 93 49.12 -34.91 -23.10
N ARG A 94 49.25 -33.65 -22.66
CA ARG A 94 50.10 -32.64 -23.34
C ARG A 94 51.15 -31.97 -22.46
N ARG A 95 51.06 -32.05 -21.13
CA ARG A 95 52.00 -31.39 -20.21
C ARG A 95 52.16 -32.17 -18.91
N GLU A 96 53.31 -32.03 -18.29
CA GLU A 96 53.54 -32.49 -16.92
C GLU A 96 52.69 -31.64 -15.96
N LEU A 97 51.56 -32.19 -15.50
CA LEU A 97 50.92 -31.69 -14.28
C LEU A 97 51.66 -32.21 -13.08
N THR A 98 51.82 -31.36 -12.08
CA THR A 98 52.17 -31.84 -10.74
C THR A 98 51.10 -32.84 -10.30
N LEU A 99 51.54 -33.96 -9.72
CA LEU A 99 50.64 -34.99 -9.19
C LEU A 99 49.63 -34.40 -8.19
N PHE A 100 50.04 -33.36 -7.44
CA PHE A 100 49.16 -32.59 -6.57
C PHE A 100 48.07 -31.83 -7.35
N GLY A 101 48.40 -31.15 -8.45
CA GLY A 101 47.41 -30.44 -9.26
C GLY A 101 46.40 -31.37 -9.92
N PHE A 102 46.84 -32.56 -10.35
CA PHE A 102 45.94 -33.59 -10.87
C PHE A 102 45.00 -34.12 -9.78
N SER A 103 45.55 -34.52 -8.63
CA SER A 103 44.77 -34.95 -7.47
C SER A 103 43.78 -33.87 -7.04
N ALA A 104 44.21 -32.60 -7.01
CA ALA A 104 43.36 -31.49 -6.64
C ALA A 104 42.22 -31.26 -7.64
N GLY A 105 42.52 -31.34 -8.94
CA GLY A 105 41.50 -31.24 -9.98
C GLY A 105 40.45 -32.34 -9.90
N VAL A 106 40.86 -33.58 -9.63
CA VAL A 106 39.94 -34.73 -9.44
C VAL A 106 39.06 -34.51 -8.21
N VAL A 107 39.64 -34.06 -7.09
CA VAL A 107 38.86 -33.77 -5.87
C VAL A 107 37.85 -32.64 -6.12
N VAL A 108 38.25 -31.57 -6.82
CA VAL A 108 37.35 -30.46 -7.19
C VAL A 108 36.24 -30.92 -8.14
N ALA A 109 36.56 -31.75 -9.14
CA ALA A 109 35.57 -32.31 -10.06
C ALA A 109 34.50 -33.15 -9.32
N ASN A 110 34.92 -33.85 -8.26
CA ASN A 110 34.06 -34.61 -7.36
C ASN A 110 33.39 -33.76 -6.25
N LYS A 111 33.47 -32.42 -6.34
CA LYS A 111 32.92 -31.47 -5.35
C LYS A 111 33.50 -31.64 -3.93
N GLY A 112 34.69 -32.22 -3.81
CA GLY A 112 35.39 -32.43 -2.54
C GLY A 112 36.21 -31.22 -2.10
N PHE A 113 36.57 -31.19 -0.82
CA PHE A 113 37.41 -30.16 -0.21
C PHE A 113 38.82 -30.69 0.12
N ILE A 114 39.85 -29.90 -0.17
CA ILE A 114 41.25 -30.28 0.07
C ILE A 114 41.82 -29.40 1.18
N LEU A 115 42.06 -29.97 2.35
CA LEU A 115 42.75 -29.30 3.44
C LEU A 115 44.23 -29.67 3.43
N ASN A 116 45.07 -28.89 2.73
CA ASN A 116 46.51 -29.10 2.72
C ASN A 116 47.25 -27.79 3.05
N ARG A 117 47.86 -27.74 4.24
CA ARG A 117 48.64 -26.58 4.72
C ARG A 117 49.81 -26.22 3.80
N LYS A 118 50.39 -27.19 3.07
CA LYS A 118 51.49 -26.92 2.12
C LYS A 118 51.00 -26.24 0.84
N HIS A 119 49.70 -26.30 0.54
CA HIS A 119 49.10 -25.76 -0.67
C HIS A 119 47.87 -24.91 -0.37
N LEU A 120 48.02 -23.92 0.54
CA LEU A 120 46.94 -23.03 0.98
C LEU A 120 46.15 -22.41 -0.18
N ARG A 121 46.80 -22.06 -1.30
CA ARG A 121 46.14 -21.49 -2.49
C ARG A 121 45.06 -22.43 -3.05
N TRP A 122 45.37 -23.73 -3.14
CA TRP A 122 44.42 -24.73 -3.62
C TRP A 122 43.31 -24.96 -2.61
N THR A 123 43.61 -24.98 -1.31
CA THR A 123 42.60 -25.06 -0.25
C THR A 123 41.61 -23.90 -0.33
N PHE A 124 42.07 -22.64 -0.41
CA PHE A 124 41.19 -21.48 -0.56
C PHE A 124 40.37 -21.52 -1.84
N PHE A 125 40.97 -21.92 -2.97
CA PHE A 125 40.25 -22.07 -4.23
C PHE A 125 39.13 -23.13 -4.15
N THR A 126 39.42 -24.31 -3.59
CA THR A 126 38.42 -25.37 -3.42
C THR A 126 37.30 -24.96 -2.46
N LEU A 127 37.63 -24.26 -1.36
CA LEU A 127 36.65 -23.72 -0.43
C LEU A 127 35.75 -22.68 -1.11
N PHE A 128 36.36 -21.72 -1.81
CA PHE A 128 35.63 -20.68 -2.53
C PHE A 128 34.70 -21.27 -3.58
N LEU A 129 35.17 -22.23 -4.38
CA LEU A 129 34.34 -22.89 -5.38
C LEU A 129 33.20 -23.68 -4.74
N LEU A 130 33.44 -24.36 -3.61
CA LEU A 130 32.40 -25.06 -2.87
C LEU A 130 31.33 -24.10 -2.35
N VAL A 131 31.72 -22.95 -1.80
CA VAL A 131 30.79 -21.90 -1.36
C VAL A 131 29.99 -21.35 -2.54
N VAL A 132 30.66 -21.05 -3.66
CA VAL A 132 30.01 -20.55 -4.87
C VAL A 132 29.01 -21.57 -5.43
N LEU A 133 29.38 -22.85 -5.50
CA LEU A 133 28.49 -23.93 -5.94
C LEU A 133 27.31 -24.13 -4.98
N GLY A 134 27.55 -24.07 -3.67
CA GLY A 134 26.48 -24.15 -2.66
C GLY A 134 25.53 -22.96 -2.71
N ALA A 135 26.04 -21.76 -2.98
CA ALA A 135 25.25 -20.55 -3.10
C ALA A 135 24.42 -20.47 -4.39
N GLN A 136 24.73 -21.27 -5.42
CA GLN A 136 23.97 -21.26 -6.68
C GLN A 136 22.49 -21.58 -6.48
N THR A 137 22.15 -22.59 -5.68
CA THR A 137 20.75 -22.97 -5.44
C THR A 137 19.99 -21.83 -4.77
N ALA A 138 20.60 -21.16 -3.79
CA ALA A 138 20.03 -19.98 -3.16
C ALA A 138 19.85 -18.84 -4.17
N GLY A 139 20.86 -18.57 -4.99
CA GLY A 139 20.81 -17.55 -6.05
C GLY A 139 19.66 -17.78 -7.04
N TRP A 140 19.54 -19.00 -7.58
CA TRP A 140 18.44 -19.37 -8.48
C TRP A 140 17.08 -19.36 -7.78
N THR A 141 17.02 -19.79 -6.51
CA THR A 141 15.76 -19.81 -5.75
C THR A 141 15.27 -18.38 -5.53
N THR A 142 16.13 -17.47 -5.09
CA THR A 142 15.74 -16.07 -4.89
C THR A 142 15.39 -15.38 -6.20
N LEU A 143 16.11 -15.66 -7.29
CA LEU A 143 15.79 -15.11 -8.60
C LEU A 143 14.41 -15.57 -9.09
N LEU A 144 14.11 -16.86 -8.95
CA LEU A 144 12.91 -17.47 -9.50
C LEU A 144 11.70 -17.38 -8.56
N THR A 145 11.88 -17.08 -7.28
CA THR A 145 10.77 -17.01 -6.32
C THR A 145 9.93 -15.76 -6.61
N PRO A 146 8.65 -15.93 -6.98
CA PRO A 146 7.80 -14.79 -7.17
C PRO A 146 7.34 -14.25 -5.80
N THR A 147 7.36 -12.93 -5.68
CA THR A 147 7.04 -12.15 -4.49
C THR A 147 5.74 -11.38 -4.69
N ASP A 148 5.24 -10.76 -3.63
CA ASP A 148 4.15 -9.80 -3.78
C ASP A 148 4.67 -8.56 -4.53
N ILE A 149 3.96 -8.18 -5.58
CA ILE A 149 4.28 -7.04 -6.44
C ILE A 149 3.06 -6.14 -6.57
N LEU A 150 3.29 -4.84 -6.78
CA LEU A 150 2.25 -3.88 -7.09
C LEU A 150 2.30 -3.57 -8.58
N VAL A 151 1.22 -3.87 -9.29
CA VAL A 151 1.09 -3.57 -10.72
C VAL A 151 0.36 -2.23 -10.87
N PRO A 152 1.04 -1.18 -11.39
CA PRO A 152 0.43 0.13 -11.57
C PRO A 152 -0.39 0.20 -12.87
N TYR A 153 -1.60 0.76 -12.78
CA TYR A 153 -2.49 1.08 -13.88
C TYR A 153 -2.83 2.58 -13.84
N PRO A 154 -2.60 3.34 -14.92
CA PRO A 154 -2.87 4.77 -14.90
C PRO A 154 -4.37 5.07 -14.84
N ILE A 155 -4.75 5.98 -13.93
CA ILE A 155 -6.10 6.52 -13.76
C ILE A 155 -6.13 7.95 -14.34
N ALA A 156 -7.22 8.29 -15.01
CA ALA A 156 -7.56 9.67 -15.31
C ALA A 156 -9.01 9.95 -14.93
N GLY A 157 -9.28 11.17 -14.52
CA GLY A 157 -10.62 11.62 -14.16
C GLY A 157 -10.80 13.11 -14.34
N VAL A 158 -11.96 13.56 -13.91
CA VAL A 158 -12.33 14.96 -13.83
C VAL A 158 -12.98 15.22 -12.48
N GLU A 159 -12.74 16.39 -11.92
CA GLU A 159 -13.37 16.86 -10.70
C GLU A 159 -13.86 18.30 -10.89
N LEU A 160 -14.76 18.73 -10.02
CA LEU A 160 -15.20 20.12 -9.96
C LEU A 160 -14.04 21.02 -9.51
N ASP A 161 -13.77 22.09 -10.26
CA ASP A 161 -12.76 23.09 -9.94
C ASP A 161 -13.33 24.18 -9.01
N MET A 162 -12.94 24.13 -7.74
CA MET A 162 -13.30 25.13 -6.72
C MET A 162 -12.69 26.51 -6.99
N THR A 163 -11.77 26.64 -7.94
CA THR A 163 -11.18 27.93 -8.34
C THR A 163 -11.86 28.54 -9.57
N SER A 164 -12.84 27.86 -10.18
CA SER A 164 -13.58 28.43 -11.31
C SER A 164 -14.43 29.62 -10.87
N VAL A 165 -14.31 30.74 -11.59
CA VAL A 165 -15.09 31.96 -11.34
C VAL A 165 -16.58 31.71 -11.53
N THR A 166 -16.97 30.88 -12.48
CA THR A 166 -18.38 30.51 -12.72
C THR A 166 -18.94 29.76 -11.51
N TYR A 167 -18.18 28.79 -10.98
CA TYR A 167 -18.55 28.07 -9.77
C TYR A 167 -18.70 29.03 -8.59
N LEU A 168 -17.70 29.90 -8.36
CA LEU A 168 -17.69 30.85 -7.25
C LEU A 168 -18.83 31.88 -7.33
N SER A 169 -19.21 32.34 -8.53
CA SER A 169 -20.32 33.29 -8.71
C SER A 169 -21.70 32.66 -8.47
N GLN A 170 -21.94 31.44 -8.97
CA GLN A 170 -23.15 30.68 -8.65
C GLN A 170 -23.23 30.35 -7.15
N PHE A 171 -22.07 30.08 -6.56
CA PHE A 171 -21.92 29.83 -5.15
C PHE A 171 -22.24 31.08 -4.31
N GLN A 172 -21.66 32.22 -4.67
CA GLN A 172 -21.88 33.49 -3.99
C GLN A 172 -23.35 33.88 -4.03
N ALA A 173 -24.02 33.78 -5.18
CA ALA A 173 -25.46 34.05 -5.28
C ALA A 173 -26.29 33.13 -4.37
N SER A 174 -25.88 31.87 -4.25
CA SER A 174 -26.52 30.90 -3.35
C SER A 174 -26.23 31.18 -1.88
N VAL A 175 -25.03 31.68 -1.53
CA VAL A 175 -24.57 31.96 -0.15
C VAL A 175 -25.11 33.29 0.38
N THR A 176 -25.06 34.34 -0.44
CA THR A 176 -25.57 35.69 -0.09
C THR A 176 -27.08 35.74 -0.12
N GLY A 177 -27.71 34.93 -0.97
CA GLY A 177 -29.15 34.71 -0.99
C GLY A 177 -29.49 33.43 -0.24
N GLU A 178 -29.80 33.52 1.05
CA GLU A 178 -30.54 32.46 1.75
C GLU A 178 -29.76 31.15 2.05
N TRP A 179 -28.50 31.20 2.47
CA TRP A 179 -28.06 30.32 3.58
C TRP A 179 -28.57 30.89 4.90
N SER A 180 -29.85 31.25 4.93
CA SER A 180 -30.48 31.64 6.18
C SER A 180 -30.52 30.42 7.08
N LEU A 181 -30.55 30.66 8.38
CA LEU A 181 -30.87 29.66 9.41
C LEU A 181 -32.27 29.04 9.21
N ASP A 182 -32.99 29.36 8.12
CA ASP A 182 -34.31 28.86 7.78
C ASP A 182 -34.23 27.41 7.27
N PRO A 183 -34.71 26.42 8.05
CA PRO A 183 -34.66 25.01 7.70
C PRO A 183 -35.44 24.67 6.44
N SER A 184 -36.40 25.51 6.03
CA SER A 184 -37.27 25.25 4.89
C SER A 184 -36.56 25.39 3.53
N LYS A 185 -35.44 26.12 3.48
CA LYS A 185 -34.68 26.40 2.26
C LYS A 185 -33.48 25.47 2.08
N GLN A 186 -33.07 24.77 3.15
CA GLN A 186 -31.95 23.81 3.14
C GLN A 186 -32.21 22.55 3.97
N PRO A 187 -33.37 21.87 3.81
CA PRO A 187 -33.74 20.74 4.67
C PRO A 187 -32.74 19.57 4.62
N ASP A 188 -32.07 19.36 3.48
CA ASP A 188 -31.26 18.15 3.26
C ASP A 188 -29.86 18.17 3.88
N THR A 189 -29.19 19.34 3.96
CA THR A 189 -27.85 19.43 4.58
C THR A 189 -27.92 19.57 6.09
N GLN A 190 -29.00 20.15 6.63
CA GLN A 190 -29.14 20.40 8.06
C GLN A 190 -29.35 19.11 8.85
N ILE A 191 -30.24 18.21 8.42
CA ILE A 191 -30.57 17.04 9.25
C ILE A 191 -29.60 15.87 9.00
N SER A 192 -29.21 15.62 7.75
CA SER A 192 -28.46 14.42 7.39
C SER A 192 -26.95 14.56 7.63
N ALA A 193 -26.39 15.77 7.46
CA ALA A 193 -24.95 15.98 7.50
C ALA A 193 -24.45 16.62 8.79
N MET A 194 -25.31 17.24 9.61
CA MET A 194 -24.93 17.92 10.86
C MET A 194 -24.05 17.06 11.78
N PRO A 195 -24.41 15.80 12.12
CA PRO A 195 -23.55 14.98 12.96
C PRO A 195 -22.16 14.79 12.36
N SER A 196 -22.07 14.67 11.03
CA SER A 196 -20.80 14.49 10.32
C SER A 196 -19.92 15.75 10.36
N VAL A 197 -20.50 16.95 10.37
CA VAL A 197 -19.76 18.23 10.48
C VAL A 197 -19.09 18.38 11.84
N ILE A 198 -19.81 18.03 12.92
CA ILE A 198 -19.25 18.11 14.28
C ILE A 198 -18.26 16.96 14.51
N MET A 199 -18.60 15.75 14.03
CA MET A 199 -17.69 14.61 14.09
C MET A 199 -16.41 14.86 13.31
N SER A 200 -16.42 15.55 12.17
CA SER A 200 -15.18 15.84 11.44
C SER A 200 -14.25 16.76 12.22
N GLY A 201 -14.81 17.74 12.94
CA GLY A 201 -14.06 18.55 13.89
C GLY A 201 -13.45 17.71 15.01
N ASP A 202 -14.24 16.82 15.64
CA ASP A 202 -13.76 15.85 16.65
C ASP A 202 -12.61 14.98 16.12
N GLN A 203 -12.76 14.40 14.92
CA GLN A 203 -11.75 13.51 14.33
C GLN A 203 -10.46 14.26 13.96
N SER A 204 -10.56 15.50 13.47
CA SER A 204 -9.39 16.34 13.20
C SER A 204 -8.64 16.68 14.49
N THR A 205 -9.36 17.01 15.57
CA THR A 205 -8.76 17.22 16.90
C THR A 205 -8.11 15.95 17.44
N ARG A 206 -8.74 14.76 17.28
CA ARG A 206 -8.11 13.47 17.61
C ARG A 206 -6.79 13.27 16.86
N ALA A 207 -6.79 13.52 15.56
CA ALA A 207 -5.61 13.37 14.72
C ALA A 207 -4.45 14.28 15.16
N ARG A 208 -4.75 15.54 15.49
CA ARG A 208 -3.78 16.49 16.06
C ARG A 208 -3.09 15.95 17.30
N PHE A 209 -3.86 15.26 18.15
CA PHE A 209 -3.37 14.66 19.40
C PHE A 209 -2.88 13.22 19.25
N GLN A 210 -2.66 12.74 18.02
CA GLN A 210 -2.20 11.37 17.70
C GLN A 210 -3.13 10.28 18.24
N LEU A 211 -4.40 10.60 18.44
CA LEU A 211 -5.44 9.64 18.79
C LEU A 211 -6.01 9.02 17.51
N PRO A 212 -6.47 7.76 17.54
CA PRO A 212 -7.15 7.15 16.41
C PRO A 212 -8.31 8.03 15.93
N SER A 213 -8.28 8.40 14.66
CA SER A 213 -9.23 9.32 14.04
C SER A 213 -9.74 8.74 12.73
N THR A 214 -11.02 8.37 12.69
CA THR A 214 -11.70 7.85 11.50
C THR A 214 -13.07 8.48 11.35
N LEU A 215 -13.30 9.19 10.26
CA LEU A 215 -14.61 9.76 9.91
C LEU A 215 -15.23 8.94 8.77
N SER A 216 -16.45 8.44 8.92
CA SER A 216 -17.14 7.74 7.84
C SER A 216 -18.16 8.63 7.13
N PHE A 217 -18.02 8.81 5.83
CA PHE A 217 -18.93 9.60 4.99
C PHE A 217 -18.96 9.06 3.55
N ASN A 218 -20.16 8.88 2.96
CA ASN A 218 -20.36 8.31 1.62
C ASN A 218 -19.63 6.97 1.39
N ASN A 219 -19.73 6.04 2.34
CA ASN A 219 -19.05 4.72 2.36
C ASN A 219 -17.50 4.79 2.37
N PHE A 220 -16.92 5.97 2.54
CA PHE A 220 -15.49 6.13 2.79
C PHE A 220 -15.22 6.40 4.26
N SER A 221 -14.05 5.98 4.73
CA SER A 221 -13.50 6.20 6.05
C SER A 221 -12.24 7.04 5.89
N TYR A 222 -12.30 8.31 6.27
CA TYR A 222 -11.20 9.26 6.20
C TYR A 222 -10.38 9.14 7.48
N ILE A 223 -9.07 8.96 7.34
CA ILE A 223 -8.14 8.98 8.48
C ILE A 223 -7.74 10.42 8.74
N GLY A 224 -8.09 10.93 9.91
CA GLY A 224 -7.84 12.31 10.32
C GLY A 224 -8.95 13.24 9.89
N SER A 225 -8.76 13.94 8.78
CA SER A 225 -9.72 14.88 8.21
C SER A 225 -10.02 14.54 6.74
N THR A 226 -11.07 15.14 6.17
CA THR A 226 -11.41 14.93 4.76
C THR A 226 -10.49 15.67 3.80
N GLY A 227 -9.72 16.66 4.25
CA GLY A 227 -8.88 17.50 3.38
C GLY A 227 -9.66 18.27 2.31
N GLY A 228 -10.97 18.44 2.48
CA GLY A 228 -11.84 19.12 1.51
C GLY A 228 -11.91 18.46 0.14
N ILE A 229 -11.57 17.18 0.05
CA ILE A 229 -11.61 16.45 -1.21
C ILE A 229 -13.03 15.96 -1.50
N LEU A 230 -13.33 15.76 -2.79
CA LEU A 230 -14.39 14.85 -3.22
C LEU A 230 -13.75 13.49 -3.54
N PRO A 231 -14.19 12.38 -2.93
CA PRO A 231 -13.61 11.08 -3.23
C PRO A 231 -13.60 10.74 -4.71
N ALA A 232 -12.46 10.29 -5.21
CA ALA A 232 -12.31 9.69 -6.51
C ALA A 232 -12.98 8.32 -6.50
N ASN A 233 -13.88 8.08 -7.45
CA ASN A 233 -14.64 6.85 -7.55
C ASN A 233 -14.58 6.26 -8.95
N LEU A 234 -14.26 4.97 -8.99
CA LEU A 234 -14.24 4.15 -10.21
C LEU A 234 -15.61 3.54 -10.51
N ASN A 235 -16.45 3.41 -9.48
CA ASN A 235 -17.82 2.93 -9.56
C ASN A 235 -18.78 3.94 -8.90
N PRO A 236 -20.07 3.92 -9.24
CA PRO A 236 -21.06 4.78 -8.60
C PRO A 236 -21.14 4.48 -7.10
N ILE A 237 -21.25 5.51 -6.25
CA ILE A 237 -21.31 5.37 -4.79
C ILE A 237 -22.63 5.90 -4.25
N THR A 238 -23.21 5.24 -3.27
CA THR A 238 -24.41 5.75 -2.59
C THR A 238 -24.13 7.09 -1.92
N ASN A 239 -24.89 8.12 -2.27
CA ASN A 239 -24.83 9.41 -1.59
C ASN A 239 -25.70 9.36 -0.33
N VAL A 240 -25.13 9.76 0.81
CA VAL A 240 -25.83 9.80 2.11
C VAL A 240 -26.79 11.00 2.20
N VAL A 241 -26.59 12.02 1.35
CA VAL A 241 -27.50 13.17 1.28
C VAL A 241 -28.83 12.70 0.64
N PRO A 242 -30.02 12.97 1.26
CA PRO A 242 -31.29 12.34 0.87
C PRO A 242 -31.68 12.52 -0.60
N PHE A 243 -32.55 11.63 -1.10
CA PHE A 243 -33.05 11.48 -2.47
C PHE A 243 -32.10 10.76 -3.47
N SER A 244 -31.86 9.47 -3.21
CA SER A 244 -31.63 8.41 -4.23
C SER A 244 -30.77 8.78 -5.46
N ALA A 245 -29.59 9.36 -5.26
CA ALA A 245 -28.63 9.55 -6.34
C ALA A 245 -27.30 8.91 -5.94
N PHE A 246 -26.76 8.06 -6.80
CA PHE A 246 -25.37 7.66 -6.68
C PHE A 246 -24.49 8.85 -7.11
N LEU A 247 -23.38 9.11 -6.42
CA LEU A 247 -22.34 9.97 -6.96
C LEU A 247 -21.85 9.35 -8.27
N PRO A 248 -21.82 10.12 -9.38
CA PRO A 248 -21.39 9.62 -10.67
C PRO A 248 -19.91 9.22 -10.63
N ILE A 249 -19.50 8.32 -11.51
CA ILE A 249 -18.09 7.94 -11.67
C ILE A 249 -17.30 9.16 -12.15
N ASN A 250 -16.28 9.56 -11.39
CA ASN A 250 -15.41 10.69 -11.74
C ASN A 250 -14.02 10.28 -12.24
N THR A 251 -13.65 9.00 -12.09
CA THR A 251 -12.35 8.46 -12.52
C THR A 251 -12.52 7.17 -13.31
N ARG A 252 -11.59 6.94 -14.25
CA ARG A 252 -11.54 5.70 -15.04
C ARG A 252 -10.11 5.24 -15.24
N LEU A 253 -9.96 3.93 -15.42
CA LEU A 253 -8.68 3.34 -15.81
C LEU A 253 -8.44 3.60 -17.30
N LEU A 254 -7.26 4.09 -17.64
CA LEU A 254 -6.87 4.31 -19.04
C LEU A 254 -6.52 3.01 -19.76
N LYS A 255 -6.24 1.95 -19.00
CA LYS A 255 -5.96 0.60 -19.52
C LYS A 255 -6.90 -0.39 -18.84
N PRO A 256 -7.50 -1.35 -19.57
CA PRO A 256 -8.29 -2.39 -18.95
C PRO A 256 -7.44 -3.19 -17.98
N LEU A 257 -8.03 -3.66 -16.88
CA LEU A 257 -7.35 -4.58 -15.99
C LEU A 257 -7.14 -5.91 -16.72
N THR A 258 -5.90 -6.20 -17.08
CA THR A 258 -5.52 -7.49 -17.65
C THR A 258 -5.31 -8.55 -16.57
N HIS A 259 -5.04 -8.14 -15.34
CA HIS A 259 -4.79 -9.01 -14.19
C HIS A 259 -5.61 -8.53 -13.00
N HIS A 260 -6.47 -9.40 -12.48
CA HIS A 260 -7.33 -9.08 -11.35
C HIS A 260 -7.60 -10.31 -10.47
N PRO A 261 -6.55 -10.87 -9.86
CA PRO A 261 -6.74 -12.02 -8.99
C PRO A 261 -7.59 -11.63 -7.77
N GLN A 262 -8.59 -12.45 -7.46
CA GLN A 262 -9.48 -12.21 -6.33
C GLN A 262 -8.74 -12.39 -4.99
N GLY A 263 -9.11 -11.59 -4.00
CA GLY A 263 -8.53 -11.62 -2.64
C GLY A 263 -7.14 -10.99 -2.51
N PHE A 264 -6.69 -10.23 -3.51
CA PHE A 264 -5.53 -9.37 -3.37
C PHE A 264 -5.94 -7.93 -3.04
N GLN A 265 -5.08 -7.22 -2.33
CA GLN A 265 -5.34 -5.82 -1.98
C GLN A 265 -5.31 -4.95 -3.23
N LYS A 266 -6.20 -3.96 -3.23
CA LYS A 266 -6.31 -2.93 -4.25
C LYS A 266 -6.12 -1.61 -3.54
N SER A 267 -5.26 -0.78 -4.07
CA SER A 267 -5.11 0.61 -3.62
C SER A 267 -5.00 1.51 -4.83
N TYR A 268 -5.27 2.79 -4.66
CA TYR A 268 -4.97 3.75 -5.70
C TYR A 268 -4.63 5.11 -5.12
N ASN A 269 -3.75 5.82 -5.80
CA ASN A 269 -3.48 7.21 -5.50
C ASN A 269 -4.09 8.11 -6.57
N VAL A 270 -4.63 9.25 -6.16
CA VAL A 270 -5.13 10.27 -7.09
C VAL A 270 -4.67 11.63 -6.60
N THR A 271 -4.14 12.43 -7.52
CA THR A 271 -3.93 13.86 -7.28
C THR A 271 -5.23 14.59 -7.53
N GLN A 272 -5.74 15.24 -6.48
CA GLN A 272 -7.04 15.91 -6.47
C GLN A 272 -6.89 17.31 -5.89
N GLN A 273 -7.84 18.17 -6.20
CA GLN A 273 -8.03 19.40 -5.48
C GLN A 273 -8.59 19.07 -4.09
N GLY A 274 -8.09 19.74 -3.07
CA GLY A 274 -8.60 19.73 -1.71
C GLY A 274 -8.92 21.15 -1.26
N PHE A 275 -9.44 21.26 -0.06
CA PHE A 275 -9.65 22.52 0.63
C PHE A 275 -9.15 22.36 2.05
N THR A 276 -8.48 23.38 2.56
CA THR A 276 -7.97 23.43 3.94
C THR A 276 -8.04 24.87 4.42
N ALA A 277 -7.78 25.09 5.71
CA ALA A 277 -7.67 26.42 6.26
C ALA A 277 -6.52 26.48 7.25
N ASN A 278 -5.79 27.59 7.22
CA ASN A 278 -4.90 27.95 8.31
C ASN A 278 -5.75 28.65 9.37
N VAL A 279 -5.88 28.01 10.53
CA VAL A 279 -6.65 28.54 11.65
C VAL A 279 -5.66 28.89 12.75
N THR A 280 -5.75 30.11 13.27
CA THR A 280 -4.98 30.53 14.45
C THR A 280 -5.94 31.08 15.47
N CYS A 281 -5.94 30.54 16.69
CA CYS A 281 -6.89 30.91 17.74
C CYS A 281 -6.18 31.60 18.91
N GLN A 282 -6.84 32.61 19.46
CA GLN A 282 -6.39 33.30 20.66
C GLN A 282 -7.56 33.60 21.60
N GLN A 283 -7.42 33.21 22.86
CA GLN A 283 -8.34 33.64 23.91
C GLN A 283 -8.10 35.11 24.23
N ARG A 284 -9.13 35.93 24.00
CA ARG A 284 -9.09 37.39 24.16
C ARG A 284 -10.39 37.84 24.80
N GLN A 285 -10.29 38.74 25.78
CA GLN A 285 -11.49 39.42 26.29
C GLN A 285 -11.98 40.40 25.22
N LEU A 286 -13.22 40.21 24.80
CA LEU A 286 -13.91 41.11 23.88
C LEU A 286 -14.81 42.04 24.66
N ASP A 287 -14.75 43.32 24.33
CA ASP A 287 -15.64 44.36 24.85
C ASP A 287 -16.32 45.11 23.70
N ALA A 288 -17.06 46.16 24.05
CA ALA A 288 -17.76 47.04 23.12
C ALA A 288 -16.84 47.84 22.18
N GLN A 289 -15.57 48.02 22.55
CA GLN A 289 -14.60 48.86 21.85
C GLN A 289 -13.64 48.04 20.99
N THR A 290 -13.50 46.75 21.28
CA THR A 290 -12.64 45.85 20.52
C THR A 290 -13.25 45.50 19.15
N VAL A 291 -12.41 45.16 18.17
CA VAL A 291 -12.85 44.67 16.85
C VAL A 291 -12.35 43.23 16.68
N PRO A 292 -13.22 42.22 16.58
CA PRO A 292 -14.69 42.28 16.65
C PRO A 292 -15.21 42.67 18.04
N ALA A 293 -16.39 43.31 18.10
CA ALA A 293 -17.01 43.78 19.34
C ALA A 293 -17.99 42.74 19.87
N LEU A 294 -18.02 42.55 21.20
CA LEU A 294 -18.94 41.62 21.84
C LEU A 294 -19.55 42.24 23.10
N GLN A 295 -20.87 42.18 23.19
CA GLN A 295 -21.62 42.53 24.40
C GLN A 295 -22.61 41.41 24.72
N VAL A 296 -22.43 40.78 25.89
CA VAL A 296 -23.35 39.75 26.39
C VAL A 296 -24.31 40.41 27.38
N GLN A 297 -25.57 40.57 27.00
CA GLN A 297 -26.60 41.13 27.87
C GLN A 297 -27.53 40.02 28.36
N GLN A 298 -27.45 39.72 29.66
CA GLN A 298 -28.36 38.78 30.29
C GLN A 298 -29.65 39.51 30.69
N ASN A 299 -30.73 39.24 29.97
CA ASN A 299 -32.06 39.73 30.31
C ASN A 299 -32.83 38.59 30.99
N THR A 300 -32.76 38.52 32.32
CA THR A 300 -33.61 37.62 33.11
C THR A 300 -35.05 38.13 33.13
N THR A 301 -35.80 37.94 32.05
CA THR A 301 -37.12 38.59 31.90
C THR A 301 -38.32 37.72 32.25
N VAL A 302 -38.18 36.42 32.57
CA VAL A 302 -39.37 35.60 32.88
C VAL A 302 -39.11 34.59 34.00
N GLN A 303 -39.46 34.95 35.24
CA GLN A 303 -39.37 34.08 36.43
C GLN A 303 -40.40 32.93 36.45
N VAL A 304 -41.14 32.70 35.37
CA VAL A 304 -42.33 31.82 35.37
C VAL A 304 -41.96 30.34 35.16
N SER A 305 -40.72 30.00 34.74
CA SER A 305 -40.40 28.59 34.45
C SER A 305 -38.90 28.24 34.33
N SER A 306 -38.01 28.64 35.25
CA SER A 306 -36.58 28.21 35.26
C SER A 306 -35.75 28.48 33.97
N PHE A 307 -36.30 29.12 32.94
CA PHE A 307 -35.60 29.43 31.71
C PHE A 307 -34.95 30.82 31.81
N VAL A 308 -33.71 30.91 31.36
CA VAL A 308 -32.94 32.15 31.24
C VAL A 308 -32.74 32.43 29.76
N ILE A 309 -33.27 33.56 29.30
CA ILE A 309 -33.03 34.06 27.95
C ILE A 309 -31.78 34.95 28.01
N THR A 310 -30.75 34.56 27.26
CA THR A 310 -29.52 35.35 27.12
C THR A 310 -29.49 36.01 25.75
N ASN A 311 -29.36 37.33 25.71
CA ASN A 311 -29.20 38.08 24.47
C ASN A 311 -27.71 38.37 24.26
N VAL A 312 -27.16 37.86 23.18
CA VAL A 312 -25.77 38.11 22.78
C VAL A 312 -25.80 39.09 21.63
N ILE A 313 -25.23 40.28 21.86
CA ILE A 313 -25.09 41.33 20.86
C ILE A 313 -23.65 41.28 20.36
N PHE A 314 -23.51 40.99 19.07
CA PHE A 314 -22.22 40.87 18.42
C PHE A 314 -22.07 41.93 17.34
N GLY A 315 -20.89 42.58 17.26
CA GLY A 315 -20.61 43.67 16.34
C GLY A 315 -19.40 43.38 15.45
N CYS A 316 -19.59 43.40 14.13
CA CYS A 316 -18.49 43.36 13.15
C CYS A 316 -18.55 44.59 12.26
N ASN A 317 -17.48 45.35 12.13
CA ASN A 317 -17.36 46.43 11.13
C ASN A 317 -18.57 47.39 11.09
N GLY A 318 -19.16 47.68 12.25
CA GLY A 318 -20.32 48.56 12.39
C GLY A 318 -21.70 47.90 12.21
N THR A 319 -21.78 46.63 11.82
CA THR A 319 -23.04 45.86 11.84
C THR A 319 -23.19 45.13 13.17
N THR A 320 -24.35 45.28 13.80
CA THR A 320 -24.69 44.59 15.06
C THR A 320 -25.74 43.51 14.80
N THR A 321 -25.51 42.32 15.31
CA THR A 321 -26.43 41.19 15.26
C THR A 321 -26.77 40.76 16.69
N THR A 322 -28.05 40.60 16.99
CA THR A 322 -28.52 40.13 18.30
C THR A 322 -29.05 38.71 18.16
N LEU A 323 -28.54 37.81 18.98
CA LEU A 323 -28.98 36.42 19.07
C LEU A 323 -29.56 36.16 20.45
N SER A 324 -30.73 35.51 20.52
CA SER A 324 -31.37 35.12 21.77
C SER A 324 -31.28 33.61 21.97
N ILE A 325 -30.80 33.17 23.12
CA ILE A 325 -30.67 31.75 23.48
C ILE A 325 -31.47 31.50 24.74
N THR A 326 -32.25 30.43 24.73
CA THR A 326 -33.04 30.00 25.87
C THR A 326 -32.37 28.80 26.52
N ASN A 327 -31.95 28.93 27.78
CA ASN A 327 -31.37 27.83 28.56
C ASN A 327 -32.24 27.56 29.79
N LYS A 328 -32.25 26.32 30.27
CA LYS A 328 -32.90 25.93 31.52
C LYS A 328 -31.88 25.98 32.66
N GLY A 329 -32.11 26.86 33.63
CA GLY A 329 -31.23 27.08 34.77
C GLY A 329 -30.03 27.98 34.44
N GLU A 330 -28.82 27.52 34.77
CA GLU A 330 -27.60 28.25 34.46
C GLU A 330 -27.35 28.31 32.94
N PRO A 331 -26.89 29.45 32.40
CA PRO A 331 -26.68 29.62 30.96
C PRO A 331 -25.43 28.86 30.49
N ASN A 332 -25.57 27.55 30.25
CA ASN A 332 -24.56 26.70 29.61
C ASN A 332 -24.74 26.72 28.09
N PHE A 333 -23.96 27.55 27.41
CA PHE A 333 -24.04 27.64 25.95
C PHE A 333 -22.67 27.81 25.29
N VAL A 334 -22.62 27.39 24.03
CA VAL A 334 -21.51 27.67 23.12
C VAL A 334 -22.06 28.33 21.86
N LEU A 335 -21.42 29.41 21.43
CA LEU A 335 -21.76 30.14 20.21
C LEU A 335 -20.53 30.35 19.36
N ALA A 336 -20.76 30.44 18.06
CA ALA A 336 -19.77 30.87 17.09
C ALA A 336 -20.37 32.01 16.24
N PHE A 337 -19.55 32.99 15.90
CA PHE A 337 -19.91 34.08 14.98
C PHE A 337 -18.79 34.28 13.97
N VAL A 338 -19.12 34.72 12.76
CA VAL A 338 -18.14 35.03 11.72
C VAL A 338 -18.21 36.51 11.40
N CYS A 339 -17.09 37.21 11.46
CA CYS A 339 -16.97 38.55 10.93
C CYS A 339 -16.48 38.50 9.48
N PRO A 340 -17.17 39.19 8.55
CA PRO A 340 -16.67 39.33 7.20
C PRO A 340 -15.40 40.20 7.19
N PRO A 341 -14.48 39.95 6.25
CA PRO A 341 -13.26 40.73 6.12
C PRO A 341 -13.56 42.19 5.81
N THR A 342 -12.71 43.10 6.31
CA THR A 342 -12.71 44.51 5.91
C THR A 342 -12.14 44.64 4.49
N ALA A 343 -13.02 44.43 3.50
CA ALA A 343 -12.88 44.76 2.08
C ALA A 343 -11.79 44.10 1.21
N PHE A 344 -10.69 43.53 1.73
CA PHE A 344 -9.63 42.93 0.88
C PHE A 344 -8.88 41.72 1.47
N ALA A 345 -9.18 41.31 2.70
CA ALA A 345 -8.51 40.16 3.31
C ALA A 345 -9.18 38.84 2.89
N SER A 346 -8.37 37.80 2.62
CA SER A 346 -8.85 36.41 2.50
C SER A 346 -9.24 35.82 3.85
N GLU A 347 -8.92 36.51 4.94
CA GLU A 347 -9.03 36.02 6.30
C GLU A 347 -10.37 36.39 6.95
N TYR A 348 -10.94 35.43 7.67
CA TYR A 348 -12.18 35.59 8.44
C TYR A 348 -11.88 35.45 9.92
N ASP A 349 -12.45 36.34 10.74
CA ASP A 349 -12.42 36.18 12.18
C ASP A 349 -13.66 35.43 12.66
N VAL A 350 -13.43 34.32 13.35
CA VAL A 350 -14.46 33.49 13.97
C VAL A 350 -14.39 33.67 15.47
N VAL A 351 -15.47 34.11 16.08
CA VAL A 351 -15.55 34.32 17.52
C VAL A 351 -16.31 33.18 18.17
N PHE A 352 -15.62 32.37 18.97
CA PHE A 352 -16.20 31.35 19.83
C PHE A 352 -16.42 31.89 21.24
N ILE A 353 -17.60 31.63 21.80
CA ILE A 353 -17.98 32.03 23.15
C ILE A 353 -18.49 30.81 23.88
N GLY A 354 -17.86 30.45 25.00
CA GLY A 354 -18.40 29.47 25.95
C GLY A 354 -18.78 30.15 27.25
N ARG A 355 -20.00 29.91 27.73
CA ARG A 355 -20.50 30.40 29.02
C ARG A 355 -21.14 29.28 29.82
N GLY A 356 -21.25 29.51 31.13
CA GLY A 356 -21.75 28.56 32.10
C GLY A 356 -20.67 27.63 32.64
N ARG A 357 -21.02 26.85 33.66
CA ARG A 357 -20.09 25.99 34.39
C ARG A 357 -19.42 24.95 33.49
N LEU A 358 -20.13 24.46 32.47
CA LEU A 358 -19.62 23.41 31.57
C LEU A 358 -18.61 23.93 30.54
N TYR A 359 -18.76 25.16 30.09
CA TYR A 359 -18.04 25.71 28.92
C TYR A 359 -17.19 26.94 29.22
N ASN A 360 -17.01 27.30 30.50
CA ASN A 360 -16.19 28.45 30.89
C ASN A 360 -14.73 28.36 30.44
N PHE A 361 -14.21 27.14 30.21
CA PHE A 361 -12.85 26.91 29.71
C PHE A 361 -12.61 27.51 28.31
N LEU A 362 -13.65 27.62 27.47
CA LEU A 362 -13.54 28.25 26.16
C LEU A 362 -13.37 29.76 26.29
N GLY A 363 -14.02 30.38 27.28
CA GLY A 363 -14.02 31.82 27.47
C GLY A 363 -14.53 32.54 26.22
N THR A 364 -13.76 33.51 25.74
CA THR A 364 -13.97 34.16 24.45
C THR A 364 -12.71 33.98 23.61
N SER A 365 -12.84 33.24 22.51
CA SER A 365 -11.74 32.92 21.60
C SER A 365 -12.01 33.55 20.25
N VAL A 366 -11.02 34.25 19.71
CA VAL A 366 -11.03 34.76 18.34
C VAL A 366 -10.10 33.88 17.52
N CYS A 367 -10.61 33.30 16.44
CA CYS A 367 -9.87 32.44 15.55
C CYS A 367 -9.83 33.08 14.16
N THR A 368 -8.64 33.42 13.69
CA THR A 368 -8.43 33.93 12.33
C THR A 368 -8.26 32.74 11.39
N VAL A 369 -9.10 32.69 10.35
CA VAL A 369 -9.22 31.60 9.39
C VAL A 369 -8.82 32.10 8.02
N ASP A 370 -7.74 31.56 7.47
CA ASP A 370 -7.28 31.78 6.10
C ASP A 370 -7.60 30.53 5.23
N PRO A 371 -8.73 30.54 4.50
CA PRO A 371 -9.21 29.42 3.70
C PRO A 371 -8.44 29.28 2.38
N LYS A 372 -8.05 28.06 2.04
CA LYS A 372 -7.19 27.75 0.91
C LYS A 372 -7.69 26.55 0.11
N VAL A 373 -7.72 26.69 -1.20
CA VAL A 373 -7.79 25.55 -2.12
C VAL A 373 -6.39 25.03 -2.35
N VAL A 374 -6.23 23.72 -2.22
CA VAL A 374 -4.95 23.03 -2.30
C VAL A 374 -5.02 21.90 -3.31
N THR A 375 -3.88 21.37 -3.70
CA THR A 375 -3.76 20.10 -4.42
C THR A 375 -3.20 19.07 -3.46
N VAL A 376 -3.86 17.93 -3.32
CA VAL A 376 -3.46 16.86 -2.40
C VAL A 376 -3.30 15.56 -3.16
N ASN A 377 -2.36 14.73 -2.73
CA ASN A 377 -2.29 13.35 -3.16
C ASN A 377 -3.09 12.48 -2.19
N VAL A 378 -4.09 11.78 -2.69
CA VAL A 378 -5.02 11.01 -1.87
C VAL A 378 -4.75 9.54 -2.09
N ASN A 379 -4.50 8.81 -1.00
CA ASN A 379 -4.29 7.36 -1.04
C ASN A 379 -5.58 6.65 -0.60
N TYR A 380 -6.12 5.83 -1.49
CA TYR A 380 -7.28 4.99 -1.27
C TYR A 380 -6.80 3.57 -1.01
N GLN A 381 -7.04 3.06 0.19
CA GLN A 381 -6.64 1.72 0.62
C GLN A 381 -7.87 0.83 0.82
N GLY A 382 -7.77 -0.40 0.34
CA GLY A 382 -8.83 -1.40 0.49
C GLY A 382 -8.54 -2.40 1.58
N SER A 383 -9.59 -2.74 2.33
CA SER A 383 -9.55 -3.90 3.22
C SER A 383 -9.38 -5.18 2.39
N THR A 384 -8.61 -6.14 2.91
CA THR A 384 -8.49 -7.49 2.33
C THR A 384 -9.82 -8.24 2.32
N SER A 385 -10.75 -7.89 3.21
CA SER A 385 -12.02 -8.58 3.44
C SER A 385 -13.17 -8.13 2.53
N SER A 386 -13.12 -6.91 1.99
CA SER A 386 -14.15 -6.40 1.08
C SER A 386 -13.54 -6.12 -0.29
N PRO A 387 -13.71 -7.02 -1.27
CA PRO A 387 -13.09 -6.89 -2.59
C PRO A 387 -13.76 -5.83 -3.48
N SER A 388 -14.85 -5.21 -3.02
CA SER A 388 -15.63 -4.29 -3.83
C SER A 388 -14.86 -2.99 -4.05
N PHE A 389 -14.53 -2.19 -3.04
CA PHE A 389 -13.79 -0.93 -3.22
C PHE A 389 -12.92 -0.54 -2.02
N PRO A 390 -11.77 0.14 -2.24
CA PRO A 390 -11.03 0.75 -1.16
C PRO A 390 -11.87 1.84 -0.50
N ASN A 391 -12.13 1.63 0.79
CA ASN A 391 -12.99 2.48 1.59
C ASN A 391 -12.18 3.40 2.49
N THR A 392 -10.89 3.18 2.68
CA THR A 392 -10.06 3.98 3.59
C THR A 392 -9.30 5.04 2.81
N ILE A 393 -9.41 6.29 3.24
CA ILE A 393 -8.81 7.46 2.60
C ILE A 393 -7.77 8.06 3.54
N THR A 394 -6.57 8.28 3.00
CA THR A 394 -5.53 9.08 3.66
C THR A 394 -5.16 10.23 2.74
N VAL A 395 -5.24 11.45 3.26
CA VAL A 395 -4.89 12.67 2.54
C VAL A 395 -3.46 13.05 2.90
N SER A 396 -2.62 13.30 1.91
CA SER A 396 -1.25 13.82 2.12
C SER A 396 -1.26 15.33 2.40
N ASP A 397 -0.10 15.85 2.78
CA ASP A 397 0.09 17.28 3.00
C ASP A 397 -0.28 18.13 1.77
N PRO A 398 -0.83 19.33 1.98
CA PRO A 398 -1.26 20.20 0.90
C PRO A 398 -0.09 20.68 0.02
N LEU A 399 -0.34 20.74 -1.28
CA LEU A 399 0.53 21.31 -2.30
C LEU A 399 -0.19 22.46 -3.02
N ASN A 400 0.55 23.45 -3.54
CA ASN A 400 -0.01 24.53 -4.37
C ASN A 400 -1.21 25.26 -3.76
N GLU A 401 -0.99 25.94 -2.64
CA GLU A 401 -2.02 26.69 -1.93
C GLU A 401 -2.49 27.92 -2.71
N LYS A 402 -3.81 28.11 -2.79
CA LYS A 402 -4.44 29.31 -3.36
C LYS A 402 -5.53 29.81 -2.40
N PRO A 403 -5.60 31.12 -2.10
CA PRO A 403 -6.70 31.68 -1.30
C PRO A 403 -8.07 31.34 -1.90
N ALA A 404 -9.03 31.01 -1.05
CA ALA A 404 -10.39 30.64 -1.45
C ALA A 404 -11.44 31.20 -0.48
N PRO A 405 -11.55 32.54 -0.39
CA PRO A 405 -12.38 33.21 0.61
C PRO A 405 -13.86 32.82 0.49
N GLU A 406 -14.41 32.68 -0.71
CA GLU A 406 -15.83 32.37 -0.91
C GLU A 406 -16.17 30.98 -0.36
N VAL A 407 -15.35 29.97 -0.66
CA VAL A 407 -15.51 28.60 -0.13
C VAL A 407 -15.34 28.62 1.40
N GLY A 408 -14.40 29.41 1.90
CA GLY A 408 -14.20 29.65 3.33
C GLY A 408 -15.45 30.21 4.00
N LEU A 409 -16.06 31.26 3.46
CA LEU A 409 -17.24 31.89 4.03
C LEU A 409 -18.41 30.92 4.18
N ALA A 410 -18.66 30.08 3.18
CA ALA A 410 -19.77 29.15 3.24
C ALA A 410 -19.52 27.96 4.17
N THR A 411 -18.30 27.45 4.22
CA THR A 411 -17.94 26.40 5.18
C THR A 411 -17.96 26.95 6.62
N LEU A 412 -17.59 28.20 6.81
CA LEU A 412 -17.74 28.93 8.08
C LEU A 412 -19.20 29.16 8.45
N ALA A 413 -20.06 29.48 7.49
CA ALA A 413 -21.50 29.58 7.73
C ALA A 413 -22.09 28.24 8.19
N MET A 414 -21.63 27.11 7.64
CA MET A 414 -21.98 25.77 8.16
C MET A 414 -21.51 25.61 9.60
N LEU A 415 -20.25 25.91 9.93
CA LEU A 415 -19.73 25.81 11.30
C LEU A 415 -20.57 26.61 12.30
N VAL A 416 -20.86 27.87 12.00
CA VAL A 416 -21.66 28.75 12.86
C VAL A 416 -23.07 28.19 13.06
N ARG A 417 -23.71 27.77 11.96
CA ARG A 417 -25.03 27.16 12.00
C ARG A 417 -25.04 25.90 12.86
N GLU A 418 -24.11 24.98 12.63
CA GLU A 418 -24.06 23.71 13.37
C GLU A 418 -23.75 23.93 14.85
N THR A 419 -22.92 24.93 15.19
CA THR A 419 -22.66 25.30 16.59
C THR A 419 -23.92 25.82 17.28
N PHE A 420 -24.74 26.59 16.56
CA PHE A 420 -26.01 27.12 17.06
C PHE A 420 -27.08 26.02 17.20
N VAL A 421 -27.25 25.17 16.18
CA VAL A 421 -28.23 24.07 16.19
C VAL A 421 -27.86 22.97 17.19
N ALA A 422 -26.56 22.81 17.50
CA ALA A 422 -26.07 21.91 18.54
C ALA A 422 -26.44 22.33 19.97
N GLN A 423 -27.02 23.52 20.16
CA GLN A 423 -27.48 24.00 21.45
C GLN A 423 -28.81 23.35 21.84
N THR A 424 -28.83 22.69 23.00
CA THR A 424 -30.05 22.22 23.67
C THR A 424 -30.39 23.14 24.84
N GLU A 425 -31.49 22.86 25.56
CA GLU A 425 -31.87 23.62 26.75
C GLU A 425 -30.83 23.55 27.89
N THR A 426 -29.95 22.54 27.91
CA THR A 426 -29.07 22.27 29.07
C THR A 426 -27.58 22.14 28.71
N PHE A 427 -27.27 21.80 27.46
CA PHE A 427 -25.90 21.59 26.99
C PHE A 427 -25.77 21.92 25.50
N ASN A 428 -24.54 22.08 25.04
CA ASN A 428 -24.17 22.23 23.64
C ASN A 428 -23.33 21.03 23.18
N PHE A 429 -23.71 20.38 22.08
CA PHE A 429 -22.98 19.19 21.61
C PHE A 429 -21.54 19.53 21.15
N VAL A 430 -21.33 20.65 20.46
CA VAL A 430 -19.98 21.14 20.11
C VAL A 430 -19.18 21.43 21.38
N GLY A 431 -19.79 22.13 22.36
CA GLY A 431 -19.17 22.39 23.65
C GLY A 431 -18.73 21.13 24.40
N ASN A 432 -19.55 20.07 24.36
CA ASN A 432 -19.23 18.79 24.99
C ASN A 432 -18.07 18.06 24.30
N VAL A 433 -18.00 18.12 22.97
CA VAL A 433 -16.86 17.56 22.22
C VAL A 433 -15.58 18.31 22.61
N LEU A 434 -15.59 19.64 22.58
CA LEU A 434 -14.42 20.46 22.94
C LEU A 434 -13.99 20.25 24.39
N SER A 435 -14.95 20.13 25.32
CA SER A 435 -14.66 19.94 26.74
C SER A 435 -14.02 18.59 27.03
N SER A 436 -14.38 17.54 26.27
CA SER A 436 -13.80 16.21 26.42
C SER A 436 -12.29 16.20 26.18
N PHE A 437 -11.80 16.97 25.19
CA PHE A 437 -10.37 17.13 24.94
C PHE A 437 -9.71 18.00 26.01
N TYR A 438 -10.34 19.12 26.37
CA TYR A 438 -9.79 20.04 27.37
C TYR A 438 -9.55 19.34 28.71
N TYR A 439 -10.56 18.67 29.27
CA TYR A 439 -10.45 17.99 30.55
C TYR A 439 -9.50 16.78 30.52
N SER A 440 -9.22 16.21 29.34
CA SER A 440 -8.21 15.16 29.21
C SER A 440 -6.76 15.67 29.29
N ARG A 441 -6.54 16.99 29.10
CA ARG A 441 -5.20 17.61 28.93
C ARG A 441 -5.05 18.97 29.61
N GLU A 442 -5.68 19.17 30.76
CA GLU A 442 -5.76 20.47 31.45
C GLU A 442 -4.40 21.14 31.75
N ASN A 443 -3.29 20.38 31.77
CA ASN A 443 -1.95 20.90 32.09
C ASN A 443 -1.19 21.51 30.90
N GLU A 444 -1.71 21.40 29.67
CA GLU A 444 -1.03 21.93 28.47
C GLU A 444 -1.37 23.42 28.25
N ARG A 445 -0.35 24.28 28.06
CA ARG A 445 -0.57 25.69 27.74
C ARG A 445 -1.17 25.82 26.34
N ASN A 446 -2.12 26.74 26.17
CA ASN A 446 -2.81 27.00 24.90
C ASN A 446 -3.60 25.80 24.34
N ILE A 447 -3.90 24.78 25.16
CA ILE A 447 -4.63 23.59 24.70
C ILE A 447 -5.99 23.92 24.07
N VAL A 448 -6.67 24.96 24.57
CA VAL A 448 -7.94 25.43 24.01
C VAL A 448 -7.76 25.96 22.59
N ASN A 449 -6.67 26.67 22.31
CA ASN A 449 -6.37 27.19 20.97
C ASN A 449 -6.09 26.03 20.02
N ASP A 450 -5.21 25.09 20.39
CA ASP A 450 -4.90 23.90 19.58
C ASP A 450 -6.14 23.04 19.28
N ILE A 451 -7.02 22.87 20.27
CA ILE A 451 -8.30 22.17 20.12
C ILE A 451 -9.18 22.90 19.10
N LEU A 452 -9.38 24.22 19.26
CA LEU A 452 -10.24 25.01 18.38
C LEU A 452 -9.68 25.11 16.96
N GLU A 453 -8.37 25.32 16.79
CA GLU A 453 -7.71 25.37 15.49
C GLU A 453 -7.94 24.08 14.70
N SER A 454 -7.72 22.92 15.34
CA SER A 454 -7.89 21.61 14.72
C SER A 454 -9.36 21.28 14.46
N PHE A 455 -10.24 21.66 15.38
CA PHE A 455 -11.69 21.44 15.26
C PHE A 455 -12.28 22.26 14.12
N ILE A 456 -12.01 23.56 14.09
CA ILE A 456 -12.46 24.47 13.02
C ILE A 456 -11.92 23.99 11.68
N LYS A 457 -10.62 23.71 11.58
CA LYS A 457 -10.01 23.18 10.35
C LYS A 457 -10.73 21.93 9.85
N GLY A 458 -10.94 20.93 10.72
CA GLY A 458 -11.62 19.68 10.36
C GLY A 458 -13.08 19.86 9.93
N THR A 459 -13.78 20.79 10.58
CA THR A 459 -15.15 21.16 10.18
C THR A 459 -15.19 21.86 8.83
N LEU A 460 -14.27 22.78 8.54
CA LEU A 460 -14.22 23.49 7.26
C LEU A 460 -13.83 22.57 6.11
N GLU A 461 -12.87 21.68 6.33
CA GLU A 461 -12.48 20.64 5.35
C GLU A 461 -13.67 19.73 5.01
N PHE A 462 -14.42 19.27 6.02
CA PHE A 462 -15.63 18.48 5.77
C PHE A 462 -16.73 19.29 5.08
N GLY A 463 -16.93 20.55 5.47
CA GLY A 463 -17.88 21.45 4.83
C GLY A 463 -17.60 21.57 3.33
N ALA A 464 -16.33 21.72 2.94
CA ALA A 464 -15.94 21.75 1.53
C ALA A 464 -16.21 20.41 0.83
N THR A 465 -15.93 19.27 1.47
CA THR A 465 -16.28 17.94 0.95
C THR A 465 -17.79 17.80 0.72
N LEU A 466 -18.61 18.28 1.66
CA LEU A 466 -20.08 18.25 1.59
C LEU A 466 -20.60 19.16 0.45
N LEU A 467 -20.03 20.35 0.31
CA LEU A 467 -20.34 21.26 -0.80
C LEU A 467 -20.07 20.59 -2.14
N ARG A 468 -18.86 20.06 -2.34
CA ARG A 468 -18.49 19.39 -3.59
C ARG A 468 -19.39 18.20 -3.89
N THR A 469 -19.70 17.39 -2.88
CA THR A 469 -20.66 16.27 -2.99
C THR A 469 -22.03 16.75 -3.49
N SER A 470 -22.51 17.88 -2.96
CA SER A 470 -23.82 18.45 -3.30
C SER A 470 -23.87 19.03 -4.73
N TYR A 471 -22.78 19.68 -5.17
CA TYR A 471 -22.71 20.25 -6.52
C TYR A 471 -22.44 19.20 -7.60
N THR A 472 -21.57 18.22 -7.36
CA THR A 472 -21.32 17.12 -8.33
C THR A 472 -22.58 16.28 -8.58
N ARG A 473 -23.49 16.19 -7.61
CA ARG A 473 -24.79 15.53 -7.77
C ARG A 473 -25.65 16.20 -8.85
N ARG A 474 -25.63 17.53 -8.95
CA ARG A 474 -26.48 18.30 -9.90
C ARG A 474 -25.98 18.21 -11.34
N SER A 475 -24.70 17.88 -11.53
CA SER A 475 -24.06 17.77 -12.84
C SER A 475 -23.83 16.31 -13.22
N THR A 476 -24.87 15.57 -13.54
CA THR A 476 -24.68 14.39 -14.40
C THR A 476 -24.14 14.88 -15.73
N ILE A 477 -22.98 14.35 -16.15
CA ILE A 477 -22.32 14.68 -17.43
C ILE A 477 -23.27 14.46 -18.63
N ASP A 478 -24.31 13.61 -18.48
CA ASP A 478 -25.27 13.28 -19.53
C ASP A 478 -26.74 13.72 -19.29
N SER A 479 -27.10 14.37 -18.17
CA SER A 479 -28.51 14.76 -17.95
C SER A 479 -28.75 16.25 -18.14
N GLN A 480 -29.52 16.54 -19.18
CA GLN A 480 -30.24 17.78 -19.40
C GLN A 480 -31.29 17.94 -18.29
N LEU A 481 -31.11 18.88 -17.36
CA LEU A 481 -32.20 19.70 -16.80
C LEU A 481 -31.61 20.83 -15.94
N GLY A 482 -31.65 22.05 -16.48
CA GLY A 482 -31.05 23.26 -15.92
C GLY A 482 -30.01 23.82 -16.90
N THR A 483 -30.26 25.00 -17.45
CA THR A 483 -29.74 25.48 -18.75
C THR A 483 -28.24 25.79 -18.86
N ASP A 484 -27.46 25.65 -17.80
CA ASP A 484 -25.99 25.79 -17.90
C ASP A 484 -25.31 24.47 -17.54
N PRO A 485 -24.96 23.62 -18.53
CA PRO A 485 -24.05 22.51 -18.27
C PRO A 485 -22.75 23.10 -17.71
N LEU A 486 -22.20 22.49 -16.64
CA LEU A 486 -20.84 22.79 -16.19
C LEU A 486 -19.96 22.84 -17.42
N THR A 487 -19.39 24.01 -17.69
CA THR A 487 -18.54 24.17 -18.86
C THR A 487 -17.27 23.36 -18.63
N GLN A 488 -16.56 22.97 -19.68
CA GLN A 488 -15.26 22.31 -19.50
C GLN A 488 -14.27 23.14 -18.65
N GLN A 489 -14.51 24.45 -18.50
CA GLN A 489 -13.71 25.35 -17.67
C GLN A 489 -13.98 25.18 -16.17
N ASP A 490 -15.12 24.58 -15.80
CA ASP A 490 -15.49 24.30 -14.40
C ASP A 490 -14.98 22.94 -13.91
N LEU A 491 -14.32 22.19 -14.80
CA LEU A 491 -13.79 20.86 -14.53
C LEU A 491 -12.26 20.88 -14.56
N LYS A 492 -11.66 20.37 -13.50
CA LYS A 492 -10.22 20.14 -13.40
C LYS A 492 -9.92 18.67 -13.67
N ARG A 493 -8.86 18.39 -14.44
CA ARG A 493 -8.41 17.01 -14.68
C ARG A 493 -7.71 16.46 -13.44
N THR A 494 -8.05 15.24 -13.07
CA THR A 494 -7.35 14.47 -12.04
C THR A 494 -6.60 13.32 -12.67
N THR A 495 -5.44 12.99 -12.09
CA THR A 495 -4.59 11.89 -12.53
C THR A 495 -4.18 11.06 -11.33
N GLY A 496 -3.94 9.77 -11.56
CA GLY A 496 -3.62 8.86 -10.49
C GLY A 496 -3.06 7.54 -10.99
N THR A 497 -2.74 6.65 -10.04
CA THR A 497 -2.29 5.29 -10.31
C THR A 497 -3.07 4.31 -9.46
N TYR A 498 -3.70 3.35 -10.12
CA TYR A 498 -4.34 2.21 -9.50
C TYR A 498 -3.32 1.09 -9.32
N HIS A 499 -3.13 0.63 -8.09
CA HIS A 499 -2.22 -0.44 -7.74
C HIS A 499 -3.01 -1.71 -7.43
N VAL A 500 -2.73 -2.77 -8.18
CA VAL A 500 -3.21 -4.11 -7.89
C VAL A 500 -2.06 -4.89 -7.28
N GLN A 501 -2.24 -5.39 -6.05
CA GLN A 501 -1.32 -6.36 -5.49
C GLN A 501 -1.51 -7.71 -6.20
N THR A 502 -0.43 -8.38 -6.55
CA THR A 502 -0.45 -9.74 -7.10
C THR A 502 0.87 -10.43 -6.79
N ILE A 503 1.00 -11.71 -7.11
CA ILE A 503 2.27 -12.43 -7.01
C ILE A 503 2.96 -12.40 -8.38
N GLY A 504 4.25 -12.11 -8.40
CA GLY A 504 5.04 -12.07 -9.63
C GLY A 504 6.49 -11.71 -9.37
N TRP A 505 7.17 -11.17 -10.37
CA TRP A 505 8.56 -10.76 -10.26
C TRP A 505 8.69 -9.26 -10.44
N SER A 506 9.24 -8.58 -9.44
CA SER A 506 9.56 -7.15 -9.48
C SER A 506 10.69 -6.86 -8.50
N PRO A 507 11.63 -5.94 -8.82
CA PRO A 507 12.77 -5.61 -7.98
C PRO A 507 12.38 -4.60 -6.89
N THR A 508 11.17 -4.70 -6.32
CA THR A 508 10.72 -3.78 -5.27
C THR A 508 11.59 -3.86 -4.01
N PHE A 509 12.39 -4.92 -3.88
CA PHE A 509 13.46 -5.04 -2.90
C PHE A 509 14.77 -4.48 -3.44
N ASP A 510 15.48 -3.77 -2.57
CA ASP A 510 16.81 -3.20 -2.74
C ASP A 510 17.63 -4.00 -3.77
N THR A 511 17.74 -3.47 -4.99
CA THR A 511 18.26 -4.18 -6.18
C THR A 511 19.64 -4.80 -5.94
N ALA A 512 20.38 -4.24 -4.98
CA ALA A 512 21.63 -4.77 -4.46
C ALA A 512 21.54 -6.24 -4.00
N GLN A 513 20.48 -6.64 -3.30
CA GLN A 513 20.34 -8.00 -2.77
C GLN A 513 20.25 -9.04 -3.89
N HIS A 514 19.49 -8.76 -4.95
CA HIS A 514 19.33 -9.67 -6.07
C HIS A 514 20.59 -9.79 -6.94
N VAL A 515 21.35 -8.69 -7.11
CA VAL A 515 22.63 -8.70 -7.84
C VAL A 515 23.68 -9.54 -7.11
N VAL A 516 23.78 -9.40 -5.79
CA VAL A 516 24.72 -10.20 -4.97
C VAL A 516 24.43 -11.69 -5.10
N LEU A 517 23.15 -12.07 -5.19
CA LEU A 517 22.72 -13.46 -5.31
C LEU A 517 22.96 -14.07 -6.70
N LEU A 518 23.16 -13.25 -7.74
CA LEU A 518 23.58 -13.70 -9.07
C LEU A 518 25.10 -13.82 -9.22
N ALA A 519 25.90 -13.23 -8.31
CA ALA A 519 27.36 -13.27 -8.37
C ALA A 519 27.95 -14.70 -8.51
N PRO A 520 27.43 -15.75 -7.84
CA PRO A 520 27.93 -17.11 -8.00
C PRO A 520 27.87 -17.64 -9.44
N SER A 521 26.83 -17.25 -10.19
CA SER A 521 26.67 -17.66 -11.60
C SER A 521 27.72 -17.02 -12.51
N VAL A 522 28.04 -15.73 -12.26
CA VAL A 522 29.06 -14.98 -13.00
C VAL A 522 30.45 -15.54 -12.69
N ILE A 523 30.73 -15.84 -11.42
CA ILE A 523 32.03 -16.41 -11.00
C ILE A 523 32.27 -17.76 -11.70
N ILE A 524 31.26 -18.64 -11.74
CA ILE A 524 31.38 -19.95 -12.42
C ILE A 524 31.55 -19.78 -13.92
N PHE A 525 30.87 -18.81 -14.51
CA PHE A 525 31.06 -18.48 -15.92
C PHE A 525 32.48 -18.01 -16.23
N ILE A 526 33.04 -17.09 -15.42
CA ILE A 526 34.43 -16.63 -15.59
C ILE A 526 35.41 -17.80 -15.42
N ALA A 527 35.21 -18.65 -14.41
CA ALA A 527 36.06 -19.82 -14.20
C ALA A 527 36.04 -20.76 -15.42
N LEU A 528 34.87 -21.00 -15.99
CA LEU A 528 34.72 -21.86 -17.16
C LEU A 528 35.28 -21.22 -18.43
N PHE A 529 35.08 -19.92 -18.65
CA PHE A 529 35.68 -19.17 -19.77
C PHE A 529 37.21 -19.23 -19.72
N MET A 530 37.80 -19.07 -18.53
CA MET A 530 39.25 -19.20 -18.35
C MET A 530 39.71 -20.62 -18.67
N LEU A 531 39.03 -21.65 -18.18
CA LEU A 531 39.38 -23.06 -18.46
C LEU A 531 39.28 -23.39 -19.95
N THR A 532 38.23 -22.96 -20.64
CA THR A 532 38.05 -23.23 -22.07
C THR A 532 39.04 -22.44 -22.91
N SER A 533 39.28 -21.15 -22.60
CA SER A 533 40.28 -20.33 -23.28
C SER A 533 41.69 -20.90 -23.13
N MET A 534 42.05 -21.39 -21.93
CA MET A 534 43.31 -22.09 -21.70
C MET A 534 43.42 -23.39 -22.50
N CYS A 535 42.33 -24.15 -22.67
CA CYS A 535 42.33 -25.35 -23.50
C CYS A 535 42.51 -25.01 -24.99
N VAL A 536 41.79 -24.00 -25.49
CA VAL A 536 41.80 -23.59 -26.90
C VAL A 536 43.13 -22.99 -27.33
N SER A 537 43.66 -22.04 -26.53
CA SER A 537 44.95 -21.40 -26.80
C SER A 537 46.09 -22.43 -26.91
N ARG A 538 46.04 -23.48 -26.09
CA ARG A 538 47.03 -24.56 -26.12
C ARG A 538 46.87 -25.51 -27.31
N VAL A 539 45.64 -25.86 -27.69
CA VAL A 539 45.46 -26.66 -28.90
C VAL A 539 45.99 -25.91 -30.13
N ARG A 540 45.90 -24.57 -30.13
CA ARG A 540 46.44 -23.72 -31.18
C ARG A 540 47.97 -23.65 -31.17
N SER A 541 48.62 -23.47 -30.01
CA SER A 541 50.09 -23.39 -29.92
C SER A 541 50.78 -24.67 -30.39
N ASP A 542 50.19 -25.83 -30.12
CA ASP A 542 50.79 -27.12 -30.50
C ASP A 542 50.57 -27.44 -31.99
N GLY A 543 49.58 -26.81 -32.62
CA GLY A 543 49.31 -26.95 -34.05
C GLY A 543 50.34 -26.23 -34.93
N GLU A 544 51.00 -25.20 -34.43
CA GLU A 544 52.09 -24.49 -35.12
C GLU A 544 53.43 -25.23 -35.05
N PHE A 545 53.63 -26.12 -34.07
CA PHE A 545 54.90 -26.84 -33.87
C PHE A 545 55.07 -28.09 -34.75
N VAL A 546 54.06 -28.50 -35.52
CA VAL A 546 54.09 -29.77 -36.30
C VAL A 546 54.35 -29.55 -37.81
N THR A 547 54.64 -28.32 -38.24
CA THR A 547 55.06 -28.02 -39.62
C THR A 547 56.57 -28.02 -39.85
N ASP A 548 57.38 -28.44 -38.89
CA ASP A 548 58.83 -28.58 -39.07
C ASP A 548 59.21 -30.07 -39.23
N THR A 549 59.10 -30.56 -40.46
CA THR A 549 59.20 -31.98 -40.85
C THR A 549 60.61 -32.60 -40.81
N ASN A 550 61.58 -32.09 -40.04
CA ASN A 550 62.96 -32.60 -40.16
C ASN A 550 63.68 -33.10 -38.90
N HIS A 551 63.07 -33.14 -37.71
CA HIS A 551 63.72 -33.77 -36.55
C HIS A 551 62.81 -34.77 -35.83
N MET A 552 63.12 -36.05 -36.08
CA MET A 552 62.56 -37.23 -35.45
C MET A 552 63.26 -37.43 -34.09
N PRO A 553 62.57 -37.31 -32.94
CA PRO A 553 63.18 -37.64 -31.66
C PRO A 553 63.17 -39.16 -31.45
N HIS A 554 64.31 -39.67 -30.99
CA HIS A 554 64.52 -41.07 -30.67
C HIS A 554 63.51 -41.57 -29.62
N ILE A 555 62.85 -42.67 -29.96
CA ILE A 555 61.96 -43.45 -29.11
C ILE A 555 62.81 -44.19 -28.07
N PHE A 556 62.46 -44.04 -26.79
CA PHE A 556 63.03 -44.80 -25.68
C PHE A 556 62.30 -46.15 -25.60
N ASP A 557 63.06 -47.25 -25.71
CA ASP A 557 62.56 -48.63 -25.71
C ASP A 557 62.89 -49.32 -24.37
N PRO A 558 61.90 -49.63 -23.50
CA PRO A 558 62.15 -50.26 -22.21
C PRO A 558 61.86 -51.77 -22.28
N GLN A 559 62.79 -52.54 -22.84
CA GLN A 559 62.77 -54.00 -22.81
C GLN A 559 64.20 -54.55 -22.66
N LEU A 560 64.74 -54.59 -21.43
CA LEU A 560 65.78 -55.60 -21.10
C LEU A 560 65.86 -55.84 -19.58
N PRO A 561 65.81 -57.11 -19.12
CA PRO A 561 65.85 -57.46 -17.70
C PRO A 561 67.30 -57.74 -17.25
N GLU A 562 67.73 -57.11 -16.17
CA GLU A 562 68.97 -57.49 -15.48
C GLU A 562 68.64 -58.33 -14.24
N LYS A 563 69.24 -59.52 -14.23
CA LYS A 563 69.04 -60.64 -13.33
C LYS A 563 70.23 -60.69 -12.37
N THR A 564 69.99 -60.61 -11.06
CA THR A 564 70.98 -61.11 -10.09
C THR A 564 70.29 -61.66 -8.85
N ASP A 565 70.49 -62.96 -8.63
CA ASP A 565 70.11 -63.74 -7.46
C ASP A 565 71.17 -63.59 -6.35
N HIS A 566 70.78 -63.58 -5.07
CA HIS A 566 70.99 -64.71 -4.13
C HIS A 566 70.94 -64.34 -2.62
N LEU A 567 70.13 -65.17 -1.91
CA LEU A 567 70.37 -65.82 -0.60
C LEU A 567 70.38 -65.00 0.71
N LEU A 568 69.34 -65.19 1.54
CA LEU A 568 69.37 -66.05 2.74
C LEU A 568 67.99 -66.06 3.46
N SER A 569 67.46 -67.26 3.70
CA SER A 569 66.33 -67.58 4.60
C SER A 569 66.86 -67.83 6.04
N PRO A 570 66.09 -68.36 7.02
CA PRO A 570 64.66 -68.28 7.34
C PRO A 570 64.41 -67.93 8.85
N SER A 571 63.17 -67.66 9.25
CA SER A 571 62.52 -68.26 10.44
C SER A 571 61.18 -67.60 10.79
N SER A 572 60.12 -68.40 10.74
CA SER A 572 58.92 -68.32 11.58
C SER A 572 59.21 -69.10 12.90
N PRO A 573 58.47 -68.96 14.03
CA PRO A 573 57.01 -69.09 14.10
C PRO A 573 56.24 -68.30 15.20
N SER A 574 54.92 -68.34 15.05
CA SER A 574 53.85 -68.45 16.08
C SER A 574 53.80 -67.49 17.29
N SER A 575 52.68 -66.78 17.44
CA SER A 575 51.72 -66.98 18.55
C SER A 575 50.61 -65.91 18.55
N ASP A 576 49.37 -66.32 18.32
CA ASP A 576 48.16 -65.76 18.97
C ASP A 576 48.27 -65.96 20.51
N PRO A 577 47.46 -65.33 21.41
CA PRO A 577 46.09 -64.81 21.19
C PRO A 577 45.75 -63.50 21.96
N GLN A 578 44.53 -62.98 21.72
CA GLN A 578 43.53 -62.53 22.72
C GLN A 578 42.72 -61.28 22.29
N GLU A 579 41.45 -61.54 21.99
CA GLU A 579 40.29 -60.68 22.29
C GLU A 579 40.29 -60.27 23.79
N PRO A 580 39.66 -59.14 24.22
CA PRO A 580 38.20 -59.00 24.07
C PRO A 580 37.64 -57.57 23.96
N ALA A 581 36.30 -57.53 23.83
CA ALA A 581 35.36 -56.52 24.32
C ALA A 581 34.83 -55.46 23.31
N SER A 582 33.73 -55.86 22.69
CA SER A 582 32.49 -55.10 22.50
C SER A 582 32.30 -53.82 23.32
N TYR A 583 31.90 -52.73 22.66
CA TYR A 583 30.86 -51.82 23.15
C TYR A 583 30.05 -51.24 21.98
N SER A 584 28.80 -51.69 21.90
CA SER A 584 27.70 -51.03 21.18
C SER A 584 27.13 -49.91 22.04
N LEU A 585 26.90 -48.72 21.47
CA LEU A 585 25.90 -47.80 21.99
C LEU A 585 25.36 -46.92 20.86
N ALA A 586 24.20 -47.32 20.36
CA ALA A 586 23.27 -46.46 19.67
C ALA A 586 22.76 -45.39 20.64
N ARG A 587 22.74 -44.12 20.21
CA ARG A 587 21.77 -43.16 20.74
C ARG A 587 21.39 -42.15 19.67
N SER A 588 20.11 -42.21 19.32
CA SER A 588 19.33 -41.17 18.69
C SER A 588 19.47 -39.84 19.42
N PHE A 589 19.67 -38.75 18.69
CA PHE A 589 19.44 -37.41 19.20
C PHE A 589 18.37 -36.70 18.38
N ASN A 590 17.30 -36.39 19.09
CA ASN A 590 16.17 -35.55 18.73
C ASN A 590 16.56 -34.09 19.05
N PRO A 591 16.39 -33.10 18.13
CA PRO A 591 16.56 -31.70 18.49
C PRO A 591 15.20 -31.00 18.57
N THR A 592 14.63 -30.99 19.77
CA THR A 592 13.66 -29.99 20.23
C THR A 592 14.26 -29.28 21.44
N ASP A 593 14.23 -27.95 21.36
CA ASP A 593 14.43 -26.94 22.40
C ASP A 593 15.86 -26.74 22.96
N VAL A 594 16.42 -25.55 22.71
CA VAL A 594 16.50 -24.42 23.66
C VAL A 594 17.37 -23.31 23.04
N LEU A 595 16.77 -22.15 22.75
CA LEU A 595 17.40 -20.86 23.02
C LEU A 595 16.31 -19.79 23.25
N HIS A 596 16.03 -19.51 24.52
CA HIS A 596 15.40 -18.27 24.97
C HIS A 596 16.51 -17.43 25.63
N ILE A 597 16.59 -16.15 25.27
CA ILE A 597 16.67 -14.97 26.15
C ILE A 597 16.97 -13.75 25.26
N LEU A 598 15.94 -12.94 25.04
CA LEU A 598 15.94 -11.48 25.22
C LEU A 598 14.46 -11.07 25.32
N GLU A 599 13.98 -11.03 26.56
CA GLU A 599 12.79 -10.28 26.95
C GLU A 599 13.13 -8.79 26.97
N SER A 600 12.19 -7.94 26.52
CA SER A 600 11.46 -7.08 27.46
C SER A 600 10.32 -6.32 26.77
N THR A 601 9.10 -6.72 27.14
CA THR A 601 7.96 -5.86 27.56
C THR A 601 7.43 -4.74 26.65
N THR A 602 6.19 -4.92 26.18
CA THR A 602 5.11 -3.94 26.42
C THR A 602 3.77 -4.67 26.59
N LEU A 603 3.07 -4.29 27.66
CA LEU A 603 1.86 -4.87 28.22
C LEU A 603 0.61 -4.63 27.35
N ARG A 604 -0.24 -5.66 27.26
CA ARG A 604 -1.68 -5.50 26.97
C ARG A 604 -2.41 -5.07 28.26
N PRO A 605 -3.37 -4.15 28.19
CA PRO A 605 -4.51 -4.17 29.08
C PRO A 605 -5.73 -4.79 28.37
N ASN A 606 -6.32 -5.79 29.02
CA ASN A 606 -7.70 -6.18 28.80
C ASN A 606 -8.61 -5.04 29.23
N PHE A 607 -9.48 -4.57 28.34
CA PHE A 607 -10.67 -3.82 28.71
C PHE A 607 -11.85 -4.36 27.90
N GLU A 608 -12.70 -5.12 28.59
CA GLU A 608 -14.08 -5.37 28.17
C GLU A 608 -14.87 -4.07 28.39
N GLY A 609 -15.32 -3.47 27.28
CA GLY A 609 -16.27 -2.37 27.28
C GLY A 609 -17.35 -2.69 26.26
N ASN A 610 -18.57 -2.92 26.76
CA ASN A 610 -19.77 -3.16 25.97
C ASN A 610 -19.95 -2.08 24.90
N MET A 611 -19.90 -2.50 23.64
CA MET A 611 -20.24 -1.67 22.50
C MET A 611 -21.63 -2.11 22.00
N GLU A 612 -22.63 -1.29 22.30
CA GLU A 612 -23.97 -1.41 21.74
C GLU A 612 -23.90 -1.32 20.21
N ARG A 613 -24.30 -2.39 19.52
CA ARG A 613 -24.68 -2.35 18.11
C ARG A 613 -26.20 -2.32 18.04
N TYR A 614 -26.76 -1.21 17.59
CA TYR A 614 -28.13 -1.18 17.05
C TYR A 614 -28.11 -1.55 15.58
N GLY A 615 -29.02 -2.43 15.17
CA GLY A 615 -29.28 -2.65 13.75
C GLY A 615 -29.96 -3.95 13.32
N GLU A 616 -30.67 -4.71 14.17
CA GLU A 616 -31.67 -5.70 13.72
C GLU A 616 -32.86 -5.70 14.70
N ASP A 617 -34.09 -5.66 14.17
CA ASP A 617 -35.34 -5.62 14.94
C ASP A 617 -35.54 -6.92 15.74
N VAL A 618 -35.09 -6.93 16.99
CA VAL A 618 -35.44 -7.97 17.97
C VAL A 618 -36.62 -7.48 18.79
N VAL A 619 -37.80 -8.05 18.56
CA VAL A 619 -38.98 -7.83 19.39
C VAL A 619 -38.80 -8.59 20.70
N VAL A 620 -38.47 -7.88 21.78
CA VAL A 620 -38.43 -8.43 23.14
C VAL A 620 -39.81 -8.30 23.77
N ARG A 621 -40.42 -9.42 24.16
CA ARG A 621 -41.68 -9.45 24.91
C ARG A 621 -41.39 -9.90 26.34
N LEU A 622 -41.77 -9.07 27.31
CA LEU A 622 -41.81 -9.43 28.72
C LEU A 622 -43.09 -10.22 28.98
N GLU A 623 -42.96 -11.47 29.38
CA GLU A 623 -44.08 -12.26 29.93
C GLU A 623 -44.18 -12.00 31.45
N GLU A 624 -45.41 -11.99 31.97
CA GLU A 624 -45.77 -11.59 33.36
C GLU A 624 -45.07 -12.38 34.49
N ASN A 625 -44.27 -13.40 34.16
CA ASN A 625 -43.54 -14.21 35.14
C ASN A 625 -42.03 -13.93 35.16
N GLY A 626 -41.57 -12.82 34.57
CA GLY A 626 -40.17 -12.37 34.67
C GLY A 626 -39.15 -13.20 33.89
N LYS A 627 -39.57 -13.95 32.88
CA LYS A 627 -38.69 -14.74 32.02
C LYS A 627 -38.63 -14.13 30.61
N LEU A 628 -37.43 -13.78 30.16
CA LEU A 628 -37.18 -13.25 28.82
C LEU A 628 -37.10 -14.39 27.81
N SER A 629 -37.93 -14.37 26.77
CA SER A 629 -37.83 -15.28 25.63
C SER A 629 -37.48 -14.51 24.36
N PHE A 630 -36.57 -15.07 23.56
CA PHE A 630 -36.16 -14.53 22.27
C PHE A 630 -36.71 -15.43 21.17
N SER A 631 -37.44 -14.85 20.21
CA SER A 631 -37.89 -15.57 19.02
C SER A 631 -37.30 -14.93 17.77
N HIS A 632 -36.67 -15.75 16.94
CA HIS A 632 -36.16 -15.37 15.62
C HIS A 632 -37.22 -15.72 14.57
N SER A 633 -37.77 -14.71 13.88
CA SER A 633 -38.71 -14.90 12.79
C SER A 633 -37.96 -14.92 11.45
N SER A 634 -37.66 -16.11 10.95
CA SER A 634 -37.13 -16.28 9.58
C SER A 634 -38.29 -16.28 8.58
N ARG A 635 -38.57 -15.14 7.94
CA ARG A 635 -39.46 -15.10 6.76
C ARG A 635 -38.67 -15.43 5.49
N VAL A 636 -38.83 -16.67 5.04
CA VAL A 636 -38.47 -17.13 3.70
C VAL A 636 -39.55 -16.66 2.73
N SER A 637 -39.22 -15.76 1.80
CA SER A 637 -40.08 -15.39 0.68
C SER A 637 -39.60 -16.08 -0.59
N ASN A 638 -40.22 -17.22 -0.90
CA ASN A 638 -40.15 -17.84 -2.23
C ASN A 638 -40.95 -16.98 -3.23
N ARG A 639 -40.33 -16.58 -4.35
CA ARG A 639 -41.08 -16.17 -5.54
C ARG A 639 -40.55 -16.88 -6.78
N ALA A 640 -41.43 -17.73 -7.31
CA ALA A 640 -41.24 -18.57 -8.48
C ALA A 640 -41.32 -17.77 -9.79
N SER A 641 -40.67 -18.35 -10.78
CA SER A 641 -40.65 -18.03 -12.21
C SER A 641 -42.04 -18.05 -12.85
N VAL A 642 -42.32 -17.08 -13.73
CA VAL A 642 -43.25 -17.27 -14.86
C VAL A 642 -42.58 -16.72 -16.11
N ALA A 643 -42.38 -17.62 -17.07
CA ALA A 643 -41.99 -17.32 -18.43
C ALA A 643 -43.18 -16.76 -19.21
N SER A 644 -42.96 -15.79 -20.09
CA SER A 644 -43.76 -15.67 -21.29
C SER A 644 -42.91 -15.22 -22.47
N LYS A 645 -43.26 -15.83 -23.59
CA LYS A 645 -42.61 -15.90 -24.88
C LYS A 645 -43.61 -15.28 -25.82
N HIS A 646 -43.28 -14.22 -26.56
CA HIS A 646 -43.72 -14.12 -27.96
C HIS A 646 -43.00 -13.02 -28.74
N ARG A 647 -42.71 -13.42 -29.97
CA ARG A 647 -42.03 -12.77 -31.07
C ARG A 647 -43.08 -12.08 -31.97
N SER A 648 -42.59 -11.17 -32.82
CA SER A 648 -43.17 -10.69 -34.10
C SER A 648 -44.46 -9.86 -34.00
N SER A 649 -44.72 -8.80 -34.76
CA SER A 649 -44.00 -8.07 -35.82
C SER A 649 -44.98 -7.02 -36.38
N VAL A 650 -44.48 -6.06 -37.17
CA VAL A 650 -45.13 -5.51 -38.38
C VAL A 650 -46.02 -4.24 -38.26
N LEU A 651 -45.46 -3.19 -38.88
CA LEU A 651 -46.00 -2.17 -39.82
C LEU A 651 -46.84 -0.96 -39.37
N SER A 652 -46.56 0.09 -40.16
CA SER A 652 -47.36 1.28 -40.53
C SER A 652 -47.17 2.49 -39.60
N SER A 653 -46.43 3.55 -39.95
CA SER A 653 -46.43 4.44 -41.13
C SER A 653 -47.72 5.27 -41.28
N GLU A 654 -47.69 6.52 -40.85
CA GLU A 654 -48.21 7.75 -41.52
C GLU A 654 -48.27 8.88 -40.47
N SER A 655 -47.46 9.94 -40.55
CA SER A 655 -47.65 11.11 -41.43
C SER A 655 -48.97 11.86 -41.18
N MET A 656 -48.93 12.96 -40.40
CA MET A 656 -49.15 14.32 -40.92
C MET A 656 -49.28 15.39 -39.82
N ARG A 657 -48.63 16.53 -40.11
CA ARG A 657 -48.98 17.95 -39.88
C ARG A 657 -49.46 18.42 -38.49
N LYS A 658 -48.75 19.36 -37.84
CA LYS A 658 -48.72 20.84 -38.08
C LYS A 658 -50.10 21.50 -37.90
N VAL A 659 -50.24 22.39 -36.91
CA VAL A 659 -50.62 23.82 -37.01
C VAL A 659 -51.30 24.34 -35.73
N SER A 660 -50.69 25.40 -35.18
CA SER A 660 -51.17 26.60 -34.45
C SER A 660 -52.17 26.55 -33.29
N ASN A 661 -51.81 27.36 -32.29
CA ASN A 661 -52.61 28.33 -31.53
C ASN A 661 -53.88 27.84 -30.82
N GLU A 662 -53.81 27.77 -29.49
CA GLU A 662 -54.24 28.84 -28.56
C GLU A 662 -53.52 28.70 -27.22
#